data_AF-A0A7K2WZZ9-F1
#
_entry.id   AF-A0A7K2WZZ9-F1
#
_cell.length_a   1.000
_cell.length_b   1.000
_cell.length_c   1.000
_cell.angle_alpha   90.00
_cell.angle_beta   90.00
_cell.angle_gamma   90.00
#
_symmetry.space_group_name_H-M   'P 1'
#
loop_
_entity.id
_entity.type
_entity.pdbx_description
1 polymer ?
#
loop_
_entity_poly.entity_id
_entity_poly.type
_entity_poly.pdbx_seq_one_letter_code
_entity_poly.pdbx_strand_id
1 'polypeptide(L)'
;MRAWIFPGQGSHRKGMGAGLIGRHRALVDAAEAVLGFPLAPLLLDDPDRRLGDTRYAQPALFVVEALTVLAARADGEPEPGVLAGHSLGEYAALFAAGCFDFETGVRLVKRRGELMSGGGDGGFGMLAVLGLSAEELTGTLGRYGADTVDIANHNARTQVVLSGPAEQLRTVAARLREDGTARTVPLAVRTAFHSRYMRAAATEFAGFLAGFTLRPPALPVIANVTAAPYGDDVAGLLARQIAEPVQWARSMTRLVGLGVRDVDERGPGTVLTGLWQAALKDAPAPAPRQAAVRPPASAEPAADRDSVPPNGAIAPPDPRPPVSTPLVPAPPPQAPAVFRAERLGSAEFRRDHRVRATYLAGSMYKGISSAELVLRMGRAGLLGFLGTGGLGLDRIARDLDRIARESGPDRPYGANLLHTPADPVREDAVASLCVRSGVRSVEAAGFTRITPALVRVRFSGARQDADGRPVPGRHVIAKVSRPEVARAFLAPAPTAVVDRLLAEGGLTPEEAGIARRLPVSGDLCVESDSGGHTDGGVALALLPTIARLRDRACAEHGYRQRVRVGAAGGLGTPEAVAAVFLLGADFVLTGSVNQCSPEAGTAEAVKELLAGLDVQDTTYAPAGDMFELGARVQVVRKGTLFPARANKLYQLYRQHGALEELDDRTRRSLEEQCFGRPVEDVWRETEAHLARTAPEELARAGRSARHRMALVFRWYFVHSTRLAMHGTPEQQVNYQIHCGPAMGAFNRYVAGSELADWRRRHVDVIADRLMTGAASLLTDRTNAMLRAQS
;
A
#
# COMPACT_ATOMS: atom_id res chain seq x y z
N MET A 1 2.53 22.83 -10.72
CA MET A 1 1.09 23.17 -10.60
C MET A 1 0.43 22.07 -9.78
N ARG A 2 -0.34 22.41 -8.74
CA ARG A 2 -1.11 21.46 -7.93
C ARG A 2 -2.56 21.46 -8.36
N ALA A 3 -3.25 20.33 -8.21
CA ALA A 3 -4.69 20.26 -8.42
C ALA A 3 -5.40 19.83 -7.14
N TRP A 4 -6.58 20.40 -6.86
CA TRP A 4 -7.49 19.78 -5.89
C TRP A 4 -8.47 18.89 -6.64
N ILE A 5 -8.66 17.68 -6.13
CA ILE A 5 -9.61 16.71 -6.68
C ILE A 5 -10.65 16.31 -5.65
N PHE A 6 -11.91 16.18 -6.06
CA PHE A 6 -13.04 15.95 -5.15
C PHE A 6 -13.72 14.61 -5.45
N PRO A 7 -13.85 13.70 -4.47
CA PRO A 7 -14.44 12.39 -4.68
C PRO A 7 -15.93 12.41 -5.01
N GLY A 8 -16.44 11.29 -5.51
CA GLY A 8 -17.85 11.11 -5.85
C GLY A 8 -18.61 10.28 -4.81
N GLN A 9 -19.90 10.06 -5.08
CA GLN A 9 -20.72 9.12 -4.31
C GLN A 9 -20.04 7.73 -4.28
N GLY A 10 -19.94 7.14 -3.10
CA GLY A 10 -19.18 5.90 -2.83
C GLY A 10 -17.95 6.12 -1.94
N SER A 11 -17.51 7.36 -1.79
CA SER A 11 -16.47 7.75 -0.82
C SER A 11 -17.01 8.15 0.56
N HIS A 12 -18.33 8.29 0.70
CA HIS A 12 -18.96 8.60 1.97
C HIS A 12 -18.77 7.46 2.99
N ARG A 13 -18.60 7.83 4.25
CA ARG A 13 -18.45 6.88 5.36
C ARG A 13 -18.86 7.53 6.68
N LYS A 14 -19.24 6.71 7.65
CA LYS A 14 -19.45 7.16 9.03
C LYS A 14 -18.19 7.87 9.56
N GLY A 15 -18.40 8.95 10.28
CA GLY A 15 -17.35 9.84 10.79
C GLY A 15 -16.78 10.83 9.76
N MET A 16 -17.32 10.89 8.53
CA MET A 16 -16.89 11.91 7.57
C MET A 16 -17.37 13.30 8.05
N GLY A 17 -16.50 14.31 8.03
CA GLY A 17 -16.82 15.64 8.56
C GLY A 17 -16.60 15.83 10.06
N ALA A 18 -16.09 14.82 10.78
CA ALA A 18 -15.63 15.00 12.16
C ALA A 18 -14.59 16.13 12.25
N GLY A 19 -14.78 17.06 13.19
CA GLY A 19 -13.98 18.28 13.32
C GLY A 19 -14.42 19.45 12.43
N LEU A 20 -14.94 19.19 11.23
CA LEU A 20 -15.46 20.24 10.33
C LEU A 20 -16.84 20.75 10.75
N ILE A 21 -17.72 19.85 11.21
CA ILE A 21 -19.09 20.20 11.64
C ILE A 21 -19.06 21.24 12.77
N GLY A 22 -18.21 21.03 13.78
CA GLY A 22 -18.06 21.97 14.89
C GLY A 22 -17.42 23.29 14.47
N ARG A 23 -16.43 23.23 13.57
CA ARG A 23 -15.70 24.42 13.07
C ARG A 23 -16.57 25.35 12.21
N HIS A 24 -17.58 24.80 11.51
CA HIS A 24 -18.41 25.54 10.56
C HIS A 24 -19.91 25.44 10.89
N ARG A 25 -20.26 25.53 12.18
CA ARG A 25 -21.61 25.27 12.66
C ARG A 25 -22.72 26.05 11.94
N ALA A 26 -22.53 27.35 11.72
CA ALA A 26 -23.53 28.18 11.03
C ALA A 26 -23.83 27.71 9.59
N LEU A 27 -22.82 27.20 8.87
CA LEU A 27 -23.01 26.65 7.52
C LEU A 27 -23.71 25.29 7.58
N VAL A 28 -23.42 24.47 8.60
CA VAL A 28 -24.12 23.21 8.82
C VAL A 28 -25.60 23.48 9.11
N ASP A 29 -25.91 24.44 9.98
CA ASP A 29 -27.31 24.79 10.30
C ASP A 29 -28.06 25.30 9.05
N ALA A 30 -27.40 26.12 8.21
CA ALA A 30 -27.97 26.57 6.94
C ALA A 30 -28.20 25.41 5.96
N ALA A 31 -27.27 24.45 5.88
CA ALA A 31 -27.46 23.25 5.07
C ALA A 31 -28.62 22.39 5.60
N GLU A 32 -28.72 22.18 6.92
CA GLU A 32 -29.82 21.44 7.55
C GLU A 32 -31.18 22.09 7.27
N ALA A 33 -31.27 23.43 7.27
CA ALA A 33 -32.48 24.15 6.92
C ALA A 33 -32.93 23.89 5.47
N VAL A 34 -31.99 23.80 4.53
CA VAL A 34 -32.27 23.45 3.13
C VAL A 34 -32.63 21.96 2.98
N LEU A 35 -31.92 21.09 3.69
CA LEU A 35 -32.02 19.64 3.52
C LEU A 35 -33.23 19.03 4.24
N GLY A 36 -33.67 19.64 5.35
CA GLY A 36 -34.79 19.16 6.16
C GLY A 36 -34.44 17.96 7.05
N PHE A 37 -33.16 17.70 7.30
CA PHE A 37 -32.69 16.66 8.21
C PHE A 37 -31.36 17.05 8.87
N PRO A 38 -31.06 16.53 10.07
CA PRO A 38 -29.82 16.85 10.77
C PRO A 38 -28.63 16.12 10.12
N LEU A 39 -27.56 16.85 9.85
CA LEU A 39 -26.34 16.37 9.21
C LEU A 39 -25.41 15.69 10.20
N ALA A 40 -25.25 16.21 11.42
CA ALA A 40 -24.29 15.63 12.37
C ALA A 40 -24.58 14.15 12.71
N PRO A 41 -25.82 13.74 13.07
CA PRO A 41 -26.13 12.34 13.32
C PRO A 41 -25.97 11.47 12.06
N LEU A 42 -26.31 11.99 10.89
CA LEU A 42 -26.16 11.28 9.61
C LEU A 42 -24.67 11.04 9.26
N LEU A 43 -23.83 12.05 9.45
CA LEU A 43 -22.42 12.03 9.07
C LEU A 43 -21.55 11.25 10.04
N LEU A 44 -21.82 11.38 11.35
CA LEU A 44 -21.00 10.77 12.41
C LEU A 44 -21.42 9.34 12.72
N ASP A 45 -22.72 9.10 12.85
CA ASP A 45 -23.25 7.84 13.41
C ASP A 45 -24.05 7.03 12.39
N ASP A 46 -24.76 7.69 11.48
CA ASP A 46 -25.66 7.11 10.48
C ASP A 46 -26.55 5.98 11.07
N PRO A 47 -27.36 6.27 12.11
CA PRO A 47 -28.10 5.26 12.86
C PRO A 47 -29.12 4.53 11.98
N ASP A 48 -29.75 5.25 11.07
CA ASP A 48 -30.80 4.75 10.17
C ASP A 48 -30.25 4.20 8.85
N ARG A 49 -28.92 4.13 8.68
CA ARG A 49 -28.25 3.69 7.44
C ARG A 49 -28.68 4.47 6.20
N ARG A 50 -28.96 5.77 6.36
CA ARG A 50 -29.46 6.65 5.29
C ARG A 50 -28.35 7.10 4.35
N LEU A 51 -27.08 7.01 4.74
CA LEU A 51 -25.96 7.29 3.83
C LEU A 51 -25.90 6.34 2.61
N GLY A 52 -26.59 5.19 2.65
CA GLY A 52 -26.76 4.32 1.49
C GLY A 52 -27.75 4.83 0.44
N ASP A 53 -28.57 5.81 0.77
CA ASP A 53 -29.58 6.39 -0.13
C ASP A 53 -29.05 7.70 -0.74
N THR A 54 -29.07 7.75 -2.08
CA THR A 54 -28.57 8.87 -2.88
C THR A 54 -29.13 10.23 -2.49
N ARG A 55 -30.37 10.30 -2.00
CA ARG A 55 -31.01 11.54 -1.52
C ARG A 55 -30.29 12.16 -0.32
N TYR A 56 -29.63 11.34 0.48
CA TYR A 56 -28.84 11.77 1.64
C TYR A 56 -27.35 11.79 1.33
N ALA A 57 -26.86 10.77 0.62
CA ALA A 57 -25.45 10.58 0.35
C ALA A 57 -24.83 11.75 -0.43
N GLN A 58 -25.53 12.26 -1.45
CA GLN A 58 -25.02 13.35 -2.28
C GLN A 58 -24.91 14.68 -1.52
N PRO A 59 -25.99 15.21 -0.91
CA PRO A 59 -25.87 16.44 -0.14
C PRO A 59 -24.92 16.33 1.05
N ALA A 60 -24.91 15.20 1.75
CA ALA A 60 -24.00 14.99 2.87
C ALA A 60 -22.53 15.04 2.44
N LEU A 61 -22.18 14.40 1.31
CA LEU A 61 -20.82 14.40 0.79
C LEU A 61 -20.38 15.79 0.31
N PHE A 62 -21.23 16.49 -0.46
CA PHE A 62 -20.93 17.85 -0.90
C PHE A 62 -20.69 18.81 0.26
N VAL A 63 -21.50 18.74 1.33
CA VAL A 63 -21.30 19.59 2.51
C VAL A 63 -19.91 19.36 3.10
N VAL A 64 -19.49 18.11 3.29
CA VAL A 64 -18.16 17.78 3.84
C VAL A 64 -17.03 18.28 2.93
N GLU A 65 -17.16 18.12 1.62
CA GLU A 65 -16.17 18.59 0.65
C GLU A 65 -16.08 20.13 0.62
N ALA A 66 -17.21 20.82 0.62
CA ALA A 66 -17.26 22.27 0.66
C ALA A 66 -16.69 22.83 1.98
N LEU A 67 -16.99 22.21 3.12
CA LEU A 67 -16.39 22.59 4.40
C LEU A 67 -14.87 22.35 4.42
N THR A 68 -14.39 21.31 3.73
CA THR A 68 -12.94 21.04 3.59
C THR A 68 -12.24 22.14 2.79
N VAL A 69 -12.87 22.64 1.73
CA VAL A 69 -12.38 23.80 0.95
C VAL A 69 -12.30 25.05 1.82
N LEU A 70 -13.37 25.33 2.57
CA LEU A 70 -13.43 26.52 3.44
C LEU A 70 -12.41 26.44 4.57
N ALA A 71 -12.23 25.27 5.19
CA ALA A 71 -11.21 25.04 6.21
C ALA A 71 -9.80 25.27 5.65
N ALA A 72 -9.47 24.67 4.49
CA ALA A 72 -8.16 24.84 3.85
C ALA A 72 -7.84 26.30 3.56
N ARG A 73 -8.81 27.06 3.04
CA ARG A 73 -8.66 28.51 2.80
C ARG A 73 -8.49 29.30 4.09
N ALA A 74 -9.27 28.99 5.13
CA ALA A 74 -9.15 29.62 6.43
C ALA A 74 -7.81 29.30 7.12
N ASP A 75 -7.24 28.12 6.85
CA ASP A 75 -5.92 27.70 7.32
C ASP A 75 -4.76 28.28 6.49
N GLY A 76 -5.05 29.09 5.47
CA GLY A 76 -4.04 29.73 4.62
C GLY A 76 -3.36 28.77 3.66
N GLU A 77 -3.97 27.62 3.34
CA GLU A 77 -3.43 26.71 2.35
C GLU A 77 -3.39 27.38 0.95
N PRO A 78 -2.30 27.21 0.17
CA PRO A 78 -2.22 27.89 -1.11
C PRO A 78 -3.18 27.26 -2.13
N GLU A 79 -3.85 28.10 -2.92
CA GLU A 79 -4.83 27.71 -3.94
C GLU A 79 -4.24 26.75 -5.01
N PRO A 80 -5.07 25.85 -5.58
CA PRO A 80 -4.65 24.98 -6.66
C PRO A 80 -4.62 25.74 -8.00
N GLY A 81 -3.85 25.24 -8.96
CA GLY A 81 -3.84 25.80 -10.32
C GLY A 81 -4.93 25.24 -11.23
N VAL A 82 -5.62 24.18 -10.81
CA VAL A 82 -6.71 23.51 -11.53
C VAL A 82 -7.50 22.63 -10.56
N LEU A 83 -8.79 22.45 -10.86
CA LEU A 83 -9.75 21.70 -10.04
C LEU A 83 -10.38 20.59 -10.89
N ALA A 84 -10.70 19.46 -10.28
CA ALA A 84 -11.49 18.41 -10.92
C ALA A 84 -12.32 17.66 -9.88
N GLY A 85 -13.49 17.14 -10.24
CA GLY A 85 -14.31 16.40 -9.28
C GLY A 85 -15.01 15.23 -9.94
N HIS A 86 -14.97 14.06 -9.31
CA HIS A 86 -15.53 12.83 -9.86
C HIS A 86 -17.03 12.77 -9.60
N SER A 87 -17.85 12.78 -10.66
CA SER A 87 -19.31 12.79 -10.57
C SER A 87 -19.80 13.90 -9.62
N LEU A 88 -20.34 13.57 -8.46
CA LEU A 88 -20.79 14.54 -7.45
C LEU A 88 -19.69 15.54 -7.06
N GLY A 89 -18.42 15.11 -6.96
CA GLY A 89 -17.33 16.00 -6.56
C GLY A 89 -17.12 17.18 -7.51
N GLU A 90 -17.65 17.12 -8.74
CA GLU A 90 -17.63 18.25 -9.68
C GLU A 90 -18.36 19.48 -9.11
N TYR A 91 -19.37 19.28 -8.28
CA TYR A 91 -20.07 20.36 -7.59
C TYR A 91 -19.18 21.02 -6.54
N ALA A 92 -18.39 20.24 -5.80
CA ALA A 92 -17.40 20.78 -4.86
C ALA A 92 -16.26 21.52 -5.58
N ALA A 93 -15.84 21.03 -6.75
CA ALA A 93 -14.87 21.71 -7.61
C ALA A 93 -15.40 23.06 -8.13
N LEU A 94 -16.65 23.11 -8.60
CA LEU A 94 -17.29 24.35 -9.06
C LEU A 94 -17.55 25.33 -7.90
N PHE A 95 -17.91 24.84 -6.72
CA PHE A 95 -17.97 25.64 -5.50
C PHE A 95 -16.59 26.24 -5.14
N ALA A 96 -15.53 25.43 -5.16
CA ALA A 96 -14.17 25.89 -4.92
C ALA A 96 -13.75 26.95 -5.96
N ALA A 97 -14.18 26.82 -7.21
CA ALA A 97 -13.93 27.79 -8.27
C ALA A 97 -14.81 29.07 -8.20
N GLY A 98 -15.74 29.15 -7.25
CA GLY A 98 -16.60 30.32 -7.04
C GLY A 98 -17.79 30.43 -8.00
N CYS A 99 -18.17 29.33 -8.68
CA CYS A 99 -19.31 29.34 -9.63
C CYS A 99 -20.65 29.63 -8.92
N PHE A 100 -20.78 29.24 -7.65
CA PHE A 100 -21.96 29.45 -6.81
C PHE A 100 -21.58 29.47 -5.33
N ASP A 101 -22.47 29.97 -4.47
CA ASP A 101 -22.28 29.96 -3.01
C ASP A 101 -22.63 28.61 -2.36
N PHE A 102 -22.33 28.47 -1.07
CA PHE A 102 -22.50 27.22 -0.34
C PHE A 102 -23.96 26.74 -0.34
N GLU A 103 -24.90 27.63 -0.03
CA GLU A 103 -26.32 27.28 0.07
C GLU A 103 -26.91 26.87 -1.29
N THR A 104 -26.55 27.60 -2.35
CA THR A 104 -26.88 27.22 -3.73
C THR A 104 -26.35 25.84 -4.03
N GLY A 105 -25.08 25.57 -3.70
CA GLY A 105 -24.48 24.24 -3.85
C GLY A 105 -25.29 23.14 -3.17
N VAL A 106 -25.70 23.35 -1.92
CA VAL A 106 -26.56 22.40 -1.15
C VAL A 106 -27.89 22.17 -1.86
N ARG A 107 -28.56 23.23 -2.34
CA ARG A 107 -29.83 23.13 -3.08
C ARG A 107 -29.67 22.34 -4.38
N LEU A 108 -28.59 22.58 -5.13
CA LEU A 108 -28.27 21.87 -6.37
C LEU A 108 -28.07 20.37 -6.14
N VAL A 109 -27.21 19.99 -5.19
CA VAL A 109 -26.91 18.57 -4.93
C VAL A 109 -28.07 17.83 -4.25
N LYS A 110 -28.90 18.52 -3.46
CA LYS A 110 -30.15 17.97 -2.93
C LYS A 110 -31.07 17.58 -4.09
N ARG A 111 -31.34 18.52 -5.00
CA ARG A 111 -32.21 18.28 -6.14
C ARG A 111 -31.65 17.22 -7.07
N ARG A 112 -30.33 17.23 -7.32
CA ARG A 112 -29.65 16.18 -8.09
C ARG A 112 -29.84 14.80 -7.43
N GLY A 113 -29.65 14.71 -6.11
CA GLY A 113 -29.83 13.48 -5.35
C GLY A 113 -31.26 12.95 -5.42
N GLU A 114 -32.27 13.83 -5.32
CA GLU A 114 -33.69 13.47 -5.51
C GLU A 114 -33.95 12.91 -6.90
N LEU A 115 -33.55 13.64 -7.96
CA LEU A 115 -33.79 13.23 -9.35
C LEU A 115 -33.05 11.94 -9.71
N MET A 116 -31.80 11.80 -9.25
CA MET A 116 -31.01 10.60 -9.48
C MET A 116 -31.45 9.43 -8.60
N SER A 117 -32.20 9.65 -7.52
CA SER A 117 -32.81 8.54 -6.76
C SER A 117 -34.07 7.96 -7.42
N GLY A 118 -34.66 8.67 -8.39
CA GLY A 118 -36.00 8.42 -8.96
C GLY A 118 -36.17 7.21 -9.89
N GLY A 119 -35.28 6.23 -9.87
CA GLY A 119 -35.44 4.97 -10.61
C GLY A 119 -36.22 3.94 -9.77
N GLY A 120 -37.55 3.90 -9.94
CA GLY A 120 -38.44 2.96 -9.26
C GLY A 120 -38.02 1.48 -9.36
N ASP A 121 -38.37 0.73 -8.32
CA ASP A 121 -38.45 -0.74 -8.27
C ASP A 121 -37.21 -1.55 -8.64
N GLY A 122 -36.01 -1.14 -8.20
CA GLY A 122 -34.88 -2.07 -8.01
C GLY A 122 -34.37 -2.83 -9.25
N GLY A 123 -34.76 -2.43 -10.46
CA GLY A 123 -34.45 -3.11 -11.72
C GLY A 123 -33.12 -2.70 -12.35
N PHE A 124 -32.44 -1.68 -11.82
CA PHE A 124 -31.19 -1.13 -12.35
C PHE A 124 -30.02 -1.30 -11.38
N GLY A 125 -28.80 -1.09 -11.87
CA GLY A 125 -27.61 -1.06 -11.05
C GLY A 125 -26.38 -0.56 -11.82
N MET A 126 -25.23 -0.72 -11.18
CA MET A 126 -23.94 -0.42 -11.79
C MET A 126 -22.91 -1.52 -11.49
N LEU A 127 -21.98 -1.74 -12.41
CA LEU A 127 -20.95 -2.78 -12.34
C LEU A 127 -19.59 -2.19 -12.68
N ALA A 128 -18.65 -2.21 -11.74
CA ALA A 128 -17.26 -1.90 -12.04
C ALA A 128 -16.59 -3.10 -12.73
N VAL A 129 -15.90 -2.84 -13.83
CA VAL A 129 -15.12 -3.81 -14.60
C VAL A 129 -13.66 -3.40 -14.57
N LEU A 130 -12.81 -4.32 -14.12
CA LEU A 130 -11.38 -4.16 -13.93
C LEU A 130 -10.63 -5.11 -14.87
N GLY A 131 -9.71 -4.58 -15.66
CA GLY A 131 -8.87 -5.34 -16.59
C GLY A 131 -9.15 -5.09 -18.07
N LEU A 132 -10.26 -4.43 -18.41
CA LEU A 132 -10.62 -4.09 -19.79
C LEU A 132 -10.79 -2.58 -19.97
N SER A 133 -10.39 -2.10 -21.13
CA SER A 133 -10.67 -0.74 -21.60
C SER A 133 -12.11 -0.58 -22.07
N ALA A 134 -12.56 0.68 -22.19
CA ALA A 134 -13.90 0.99 -22.68
C ALA A 134 -14.14 0.51 -24.12
N GLU A 135 -13.10 0.52 -24.95
CA GLU A 135 -13.15 0.04 -26.33
C GLU A 135 -13.38 -1.48 -26.37
N GLU A 136 -12.57 -2.24 -25.62
CA GLU A 136 -12.71 -3.69 -25.48
C GLU A 136 -14.07 -4.08 -24.89
N LEU A 137 -14.56 -3.31 -23.92
CA LEU A 137 -15.88 -3.50 -23.32
C LEU A 137 -17.01 -3.23 -24.29
N THR A 138 -16.92 -2.20 -25.12
CA THR A 138 -17.96 -1.88 -26.11
C THR A 138 -18.14 -3.05 -27.09
N GLY A 139 -17.04 -3.59 -27.63
CA GLY A 139 -17.10 -4.78 -28.48
C GLY A 139 -17.60 -6.03 -27.74
N THR A 140 -17.30 -6.16 -26.46
CA THR A 140 -17.75 -7.29 -25.62
C THR A 140 -19.24 -7.22 -25.29
N LEU A 141 -19.78 -6.04 -24.99
CA LEU A 141 -21.20 -5.83 -24.75
C LEU A 141 -22.04 -6.18 -25.98
N GLY A 142 -21.59 -5.78 -27.18
CA GLY A 142 -22.24 -6.17 -28.43
C GLY A 142 -22.25 -7.68 -28.65
N ARG A 143 -21.13 -8.37 -28.40
CA ARG A 143 -21.05 -9.85 -28.47
C ARG A 143 -21.98 -10.55 -27.47
N TYR A 144 -22.25 -9.93 -26.33
CA TYR A 144 -23.14 -10.48 -25.32
C TYR A 144 -24.61 -10.12 -25.52
N GLY A 145 -24.95 -9.30 -26.52
CA GLY A 145 -26.31 -8.79 -26.72
C GLY A 145 -26.78 -7.87 -25.59
N ALA A 146 -25.86 -7.14 -24.97
CA ALA A 146 -26.12 -6.27 -23.81
C ALA A 146 -26.37 -4.81 -24.24
N ASP A 147 -27.21 -4.59 -25.25
CA ASP A 147 -27.42 -3.28 -25.91
C ASP A 147 -28.10 -2.21 -25.02
N THR A 148 -28.59 -2.65 -23.86
CA THR A 148 -29.27 -1.78 -22.87
C THR A 148 -28.37 -1.39 -21.71
N VAL A 149 -27.09 -1.78 -21.74
CA VAL A 149 -26.04 -1.41 -20.79
C VAL A 149 -25.17 -0.30 -21.38
N ASP A 150 -25.07 0.82 -20.66
CA ASP A 150 -24.21 1.95 -21.02
C ASP A 150 -22.91 1.93 -20.19
N ILE A 151 -21.86 2.54 -20.72
CA ILE A 151 -20.67 2.88 -19.94
C ILE A 151 -20.94 4.19 -19.19
N ALA A 152 -20.94 4.14 -17.85
CA ALA A 152 -21.19 5.30 -17.00
C ALA A 152 -19.92 6.04 -16.57
N ASN A 153 -18.80 5.33 -16.40
CA ASN A 153 -17.54 5.97 -16.00
C ASN A 153 -16.36 5.33 -16.73
N HIS A 154 -15.49 6.19 -17.26
CA HIS A 154 -14.16 5.84 -17.73
C HIS A 154 -13.17 6.22 -16.63
N ASN A 155 -12.94 5.36 -15.64
CA ASN A 155 -12.16 5.71 -14.43
C ASN A 155 -10.65 5.62 -14.64
N ALA A 156 -10.17 4.61 -15.36
CA ALA A 156 -8.78 4.44 -15.76
C ALA A 156 -8.72 3.71 -17.11
N ARG A 157 -7.51 3.52 -17.66
CA ARG A 157 -7.32 2.79 -18.93
C ARG A 157 -7.99 1.42 -18.94
N THR A 158 -7.94 0.70 -17.81
CA THR A 158 -8.53 -0.64 -17.64
C THR A 158 -9.53 -0.72 -16.48
N GLN A 159 -10.13 0.41 -16.09
CA GLN A 159 -11.19 0.45 -15.09
C GLN A 159 -12.37 1.26 -15.60
N VAL A 160 -13.48 0.58 -15.84
CA VAL A 160 -14.71 1.13 -16.42
C VAL A 160 -15.89 0.77 -15.53
N VAL A 161 -16.93 1.60 -15.48
CA VAL A 161 -18.19 1.29 -14.80
C VAL A 161 -19.30 1.20 -15.83
N LEU A 162 -20.04 0.10 -15.79
CA LEU A 162 -21.23 -0.15 -16.58
C LEU A 162 -22.49 0.21 -15.78
N SER A 163 -23.55 0.58 -16.47
CA SER A 163 -24.80 1.09 -15.89
C SER A 163 -25.99 0.67 -16.75
N GLY A 164 -27.03 0.11 -16.13
CA GLY A 164 -28.18 -0.40 -16.87
C GLY A 164 -29.00 -1.41 -16.06
N PRO A 165 -29.86 -2.20 -16.73
CA PRO A 165 -30.69 -3.20 -16.06
C PRO A 165 -29.86 -4.20 -15.27
N ALA A 166 -30.24 -4.44 -14.02
CA ALA A 166 -29.49 -5.27 -13.07
C ALA A 166 -29.32 -6.71 -13.59
N GLU A 167 -30.32 -7.25 -14.30
CA GLU A 167 -30.25 -8.56 -14.94
C GLU A 167 -29.20 -8.63 -16.05
N GLN A 168 -29.16 -7.65 -16.96
CA GLN A 168 -28.15 -7.62 -18.00
C GLN A 168 -26.74 -7.43 -17.42
N LEU A 169 -26.59 -6.59 -16.39
CA LEU A 169 -25.31 -6.44 -15.69
C LEU A 169 -24.86 -7.75 -15.02
N ARG A 170 -25.78 -8.54 -14.45
CA ARG A 170 -25.47 -9.88 -13.92
C ARG A 170 -25.01 -10.83 -15.02
N THR A 171 -25.67 -10.83 -16.18
CA THR A 171 -25.28 -11.63 -17.34
C THR A 171 -23.89 -11.24 -17.85
N VAL A 172 -23.61 -9.94 -18.02
CA VAL A 172 -22.29 -9.43 -18.41
C VAL A 172 -21.23 -9.84 -17.39
N ALA A 173 -21.52 -9.71 -16.09
CA ALA A 173 -20.59 -10.09 -15.03
C ALA A 173 -20.28 -11.60 -15.00
N ALA A 174 -21.27 -12.45 -15.29
CA ALA A 174 -21.10 -13.90 -15.37
C ALA A 174 -20.22 -14.27 -16.58
N ARG A 175 -20.52 -13.73 -17.77
CA ARG A 175 -19.76 -14.01 -18.98
C ARG A 175 -18.31 -13.52 -18.92
N LEU A 176 -18.08 -12.30 -18.43
CA LEU A 176 -16.70 -11.80 -18.20
C LEU A 176 -15.91 -12.70 -17.23
N ARG A 177 -16.58 -13.33 -16.27
CA ARG A 177 -15.97 -14.27 -15.32
C ARG A 177 -15.69 -15.62 -15.98
N GLU A 178 -16.63 -16.15 -16.75
CA GLU A 178 -16.49 -17.40 -17.51
C GLU A 178 -15.34 -17.29 -18.52
N ASP A 179 -15.25 -16.17 -19.23
CA ASP A 179 -14.20 -15.91 -20.21
C ASP A 179 -12.84 -15.60 -19.55
N GLY A 180 -12.80 -15.33 -18.23
CA GLY A 180 -11.58 -14.99 -17.50
C GLY A 180 -10.94 -13.65 -17.91
N THR A 181 -11.69 -12.78 -18.60
CA THR A 181 -11.17 -11.57 -19.26
C THR A 181 -11.12 -10.34 -18.35
N ALA A 182 -11.99 -10.28 -17.34
CA ALA A 182 -12.05 -9.13 -16.44
C ALA A 182 -12.57 -9.53 -15.04
N ARG A 183 -12.11 -8.78 -14.03
CA ARG A 183 -12.73 -8.84 -12.70
C ARG A 183 -13.89 -7.86 -12.64
N THR A 184 -15.03 -8.32 -12.14
CA THR A 184 -16.24 -7.51 -11.99
C THR A 184 -16.63 -7.32 -10.52
N VAL A 185 -17.11 -6.12 -10.18
CA VAL A 185 -17.54 -5.74 -8.82
C VAL A 185 -18.87 -4.98 -8.92
N PRO A 186 -20.00 -5.55 -8.46
CA PRO A 186 -21.26 -4.83 -8.36
C PRO A 186 -21.13 -3.64 -7.42
N LEU A 187 -21.66 -2.49 -7.80
CA LEU A 187 -21.68 -1.30 -6.94
C LEU A 187 -22.98 -1.28 -6.14
N ALA A 188 -22.92 -0.81 -4.89
CA ALA A 188 -24.04 -0.77 -3.95
C ALA A 188 -25.02 0.38 -4.27
N VAL A 189 -25.50 0.42 -5.51
CA VAL A 189 -26.46 1.42 -6.02
C VAL A 189 -27.49 0.70 -6.87
N ARG A 190 -28.75 1.13 -6.76
CA ARG A 190 -29.90 0.51 -7.45
C ARG A 190 -30.38 1.34 -8.65
N THR A 191 -29.55 2.28 -9.09
CA THR A 191 -29.86 3.21 -10.17
C THR A 191 -28.79 3.13 -11.24
N ALA A 192 -29.19 3.26 -12.51
CA ALA A 192 -28.29 3.36 -13.64
C ALA A 192 -27.79 4.81 -13.86
N PHE A 193 -26.90 5.30 -13.01
CA PHE A 193 -26.35 6.66 -13.14
C PHE A 193 -25.57 6.86 -14.46
N HIS A 194 -25.46 8.11 -14.93
CA HIS A 194 -24.64 8.50 -16.08
C HIS A 194 -24.95 7.70 -17.35
N SER A 195 -26.23 7.44 -17.58
CA SER A 195 -26.71 6.57 -18.66
C SER A 195 -27.95 7.15 -19.32
N ARG A 196 -28.39 6.52 -20.42
CA ARG A 196 -29.65 6.86 -21.11
C ARG A 196 -30.86 6.89 -20.18
N TYR A 197 -30.86 6.10 -19.11
CA TYR A 197 -31.97 6.01 -18.15
C TYR A 197 -32.12 7.28 -17.31
N MET A 198 -31.12 8.16 -17.29
CA MET A 198 -31.14 9.41 -16.52
C MET A 198 -31.49 10.64 -17.38
N ARG A 199 -31.86 10.50 -18.65
CA ARG A 199 -32.18 11.64 -19.54
C ARG A 199 -33.35 12.49 -19.05
N ALA A 200 -34.38 11.85 -18.49
CA ALA A 200 -35.52 12.57 -17.91
C ALA A 200 -35.07 13.39 -16.69
N ALA A 201 -34.31 12.78 -15.78
CA ALA A 201 -33.72 13.46 -14.63
C ALA A 201 -32.78 14.61 -15.04
N ALA A 202 -31.98 14.44 -16.10
CA ALA A 202 -31.13 15.49 -16.65
C ALA A 202 -31.94 16.67 -17.19
N THR A 203 -33.07 16.41 -17.86
CA THR A 203 -33.97 17.45 -18.38
C THR A 203 -34.63 18.23 -17.25
N GLU A 204 -35.14 17.53 -16.24
CA GLU A 204 -35.75 18.15 -15.06
C GLU A 204 -34.72 18.96 -14.26
N PHE A 205 -33.49 18.47 -14.16
CA PHE A 205 -32.40 19.20 -13.52
C PHE A 205 -31.98 20.44 -14.31
N ALA A 206 -31.97 20.38 -15.66
CA ALA A 206 -31.72 21.56 -16.50
C ALA A 206 -32.75 22.66 -16.25
N GLY A 207 -34.04 22.29 -16.15
CA GLY A 207 -35.10 23.23 -15.78
C GLY A 207 -34.91 23.84 -14.39
N PHE A 208 -34.45 23.04 -13.42
CA PHE A 208 -34.12 23.53 -12.08
C PHE A 208 -32.93 24.49 -12.08
N LEU A 209 -31.87 24.19 -12.85
CA LEU A 209 -30.67 25.02 -12.96
C LEU A 209 -30.98 26.41 -13.55
N ALA A 210 -32.00 26.54 -14.40
CA ALA A 210 -32.41 27.83 -14.97
C ALA A 210 -32.87 28.84 -13.90
N GLY A 211 -33.21 28.39 -12.69
CA GLY A 211 -33.53 29.26 -11.55
C GLY A 211 -32.31 29.85 -10.83
N PHE A 212 -31.08 29.52 -11.25
CA PHE A 212 -29.84 29.94 -10.59
C PHE A 212 -28.92 30.70 -11.55
N THR A 213 -28.23 31.70 -11.03
CA THR A 213 -27.14 32.37 -11.75
C THR A 213 -25.81 31.69 -11.40
N LEU A 214 -25.30 30.85 -12.29
CA LEU A 214 -24.00 30.20 -12.13
C LEU A 214 -22.93 31.02 -12.86
N ARG A 215 -21.86 31.38 -12.14
CA ARG A 215 -20.75 32.15 -12.69
C ARG A 215 -19.75 31.25 -13.42
N PRO A 216 -19.01 31.77 -14.41
CA PRO A 216 -17.83 31.09 -14.94
C PRO A 216 -16.81 30.79 -13.83
N PRO A 217 -16.06 29.67 -13.90
CA PRO A 217 -15.09 29.30 -12.88
C PRO A 217 -13.92 30.31 -12.81
N ALA A 218 -13.60 30.81 -11.61
CA ALA A 218 -12.43 31.67 -11.40
C ALA A 218 -11.09 30.89 -11.45
N LEU A 219 -11.15 29.59 -11.19
CA LEU A 219 -10.05 28.64 -11.37
C LEU A 219 -10.46 27.60 -12.41
N PRO A 220 -9.54 27.11 -13.26
CA PRO A 220 -9.88 26.08 -14.25
C PRO A 220 -10.47 24.83 -13.58
N VAL A 221 -11.70 24.46 -13.94
CA VAL A 221 -12.35 23.20 -13.51
C VAL A 221 -12.45 22.27 -14.71
N ILE A 222 -12.00 21.02 -14.60
CA ILE A 222 -12.15 20.02 -15.66
C ILE A 222 -13.54 19.38 -15.60
N ALA A 223 -14.30 19.50 -16.68
CA ALA A 223 -15.67 18.99 -16.76
C ALA A 223 -15.70 17.47 -16.97
N ASN A 224 -16.58 16.77 -16.26
CA ASN A 224 -16.69 15.30 -16.34
C ASN A 224 -17.12 14.80 -17.72
N VAL A 225 -18.00 15.54 -18.40
CA VAL A 225 -18.58 15.11 -19.67
C VAL A 225 -17.57 15.20 -20.83
N THR A 226 -16.78 16.28 -20.86
CA THR A 226 -15.90 16.60 -21.98
C THR A 226 -14.42 16.31 -21.69
N ALA A 227 -14.04 16.15 -20.41
CA ALA A 227 -12.66 16.16 -19.93
C ALA A 227 -11.87 17.42 -20.33
N ALA A 228 -12.57 18.51 -20.64
CA ALA A 228 -12.00 19.82 -20.95
C ALA A 228 -12.33 20.83 -19.83
N PRO A 229 -11.57 21.92 -19.69
CA PRO A 229 -11.94 23.00 -18.79
C PRO A 229 -13.34 23.54 -19.09
N TYR A 230 -14.09 23.90 -18.05
CA TYR A 230 -15.36 24.62 -18.18
C TYR A 230 -15.15 25.96 -18.92
N GLY A 231 -16.10 26.30 -19.79
CA GLY A 231 -16.33 27.66 -20.26
C GLY A 231 -17.50 28.28 -19.47
N ASP A 232 -18.27 29.15 -20.12
CA ASP A 232 -19.37 29.87 -19.46
C ASP A 232 -20.61 29.00 -19.21
N ASP A 233 -20.80 27.93 -19.98
CA ASP A 233 -21.95 27.02 -19.88
C ASP A 233 -21.80 26.00 -18.73
N VAL A 234 -21.80 26.49 -17.49
CA VAL A 234 -21.74 25.63 -16.30
C VAL A 234 -23.02 24.80 -16.16
N ALA A 235 -24.18 25.42 -16.37
CA ALA A 235 -25.48 24.77 -16.19
C ALA A 235 -25.71 23.63 -17.20
N GLY A 236 -25.42 23.86 -18.48
CA GLY A 236 -25.60 22.85 -19.53
C GLY A 236 -24.72 21.62 -19.29
N LEU A 237 -23.46 21.80 -18.90
CA LEU A 237 -22.56 20.70 -18.57
C LEU A 237 -22.99 19.94 -17.30
N LEU A 238 -23.47 20.61 -16.25
CA LEU A 238 -24.00 19.96 -15.05
C LEU A 238 -25.27 19.14 -15.33
N ALA A 239 -26.16 19.63 -16.20
CA ALA A 239 -27.34 18.89 -16.64
C ALA A 239 -26.96 17.64 -17.43
N ARG A 240 -26.08 17.79 -18.43
CA ARG A 240 -25.57 16.69 -19.25
C ARG A 240 -24.88 15.62 -18.41
N GLN A 241 -24.13 16.03 -17.39
CA GLN A 241 -23.40 15.13 -16.49
C GLN A 241 -24.29 14.04 -15.86
N ILE A 242 -25.58 14.30 -15.62
CA ILE A 242 -26.51 13.32 -15.04
C ILE A 242 -26.71 12.10 -15.96
N ALA A 243 -26.74 12.31 -17.28
CA ALA A 243 -27.07 11.28 -18.28
C ALA A 243 -25.90 10.86 -19.18
N GLU A 244 -24.77 11.57 -19.11
CA GLU A 244 -23.58 11.28 -19.91
C GLU A 244 -22.42 10.68 -19.07
N PRO A 245 -21.53 9.89 -19.70
CA PRO A 245 -20.46 9.20 -18.98
C PRO A 245 -19.44 10.16 -18.35
N VAL A 246 -18.92 9.80 -17.18
CA VAL A 246 -17.82 10.52 -16.53
C VAL A 246 -16.48 10.14 -17.19
N GLN A 247 -15.87 11.09 -17.89
CA GLN A 247 -14.59 10.96 -18.60
C GLN A 247 -13.38 11.17 -17.67
N TRP A 248 -13.33 10.43 -16.56
CA TRP A 248 -12.33 10.66 -15.51
C TRP A 248 -10.89 10.36 -15.97
N ALA A 249 -10.67 9.25 -16.67
CA ALA A 249 -9.35 8.86 -17.18
C ALA A 249 -8.78 9.95 -18.10
N ARG A 250 -9.61 10.48 -19.01
CA ARG A 250 -9.25 11.61 -19.88
C ARG A 250 -8.99 12.89 -19.08
N SER A 251 -9.80 13.15 -18.05
CA SER A 251 -9.61 14.30 -17.16
C SER A 251 -8.26 14.22 -16.45
N MET A 252 -7.86 13.06 -15.94
CA MET A 252 -6.56 12.86 -15.32
C MET A 252 -5.41 12.98 -16.33
N THR A 253 -5.53 12.39 -17.53
CA THR A 253 -4.56 12.60 -18.61
C THR A 253 -4.40 14.08 -18.96
N ARG A 254 -5.50 14.84 -18.97
CA ARG A 254 -5.48 16.29 -19.19
C ARG A 254 -4.71 17.01 -18.09
N LEU A 255 -4.95 16.68 -16.82
CA LEU A 255 -4.19 17.26 -15.69
C LEU A 255 -2.69 16.98 -15.84
N VAL A 256 -2.31 15.75 -16.20
CA VAL A 256 -0.89 15.41 -16.49
C VAL A 256 -0.35 16.29 -17.62
N GLY A 257 -1.11 16.47 -18.70
CA GLY A 257 -0.76 17.33 -19.83
C GLY A 257 -0.60 18.81 -19.47
N LEU A 258 -1.36 19.30 -18.48
CA LEU A 258 -1.22 20.65 -17.91
C LEU A 258 -0.01 20.79 -16.97
N GLY A 259 0.78 19.74 -16.79
CA GLY A 259 1.96 19.74 -15.93
C GLY A 259 1.64 19.58 -14.44
N VAL A 260 0.44 19.10 -14.09
CA VAL A 260 0.12 18.65 -12.74
C VAL A 260 0.93 17.39 -12.45
N ARG A 261 1.60 17.38 -11.30
CA ARG A 261 2.41 16.24 -10.84
C ARG A 261 1.89 15.65 -9.53
N ASP A 262 1.21 16.47 -8.74
CA ASP A 262 0.61 16.10 -7.46
C ASP A 262 -0.82 16.63 -7.40
N VAL A 263 -1.70 15.83 -6.81
CA VAL A 263 -3.11 16.14 -6.57
C VAL A 263 -3.40 16.02 -5.08
N ASP A 264 -4.22 16.93 -4.56
CA ASP A 264 -4.75 16.86 -3.21
C ASP A 264 -6.22 16.39 -3.29
N GLU A 265 -6.51 15.18 -2.82
CA GLU A 265 -7.89 14.70 -2.72
C GLU A 265 -8.59 15.37 -1.53
N ARG A 266 -9.56 16.24 -1.82
CA ARG A 266 -10.30 17.04 -0.85
C ARG A 266 -11.68 16.39 -0.63
N GLY A 267 -11.78 15.56 0.40
CA GLY A 267 -12.99 14.83 0.74
C GLY A 267 -12.68 13.53 1.49
N PRO A 268 -13.69 12.74 1.88
CA PRO A 268 -13.47 11.47 2.54
C PRO A 268 -12.87 10.43 1.58
N GLY A 269 -11.96 9.58 2.08
CA GLY A 269 -11.37 8.48 1.32
C GLY A 269 -10.11 8.87 0.54
N THR A 270 -9.62 7.94 -0.30
CA THR A 270 -8.40 8.09 -1.11
C THR A 270 -8.54 7.46 -2.50
N VAL A 271 -9.78 7.34 -2.99
CA VAL A 271 -10.09 6.60 -4.22
C VAL A 271 -9.51 7.32 -5.43
N LEU A 272 -9.65 8.65 -5.49
CA LEU A 272 -9.16 9.42 -6.63
C LEU A 272 -7.64 9.51 -6.63
N THR A 273 -6.99 9.49 -5.47
CA THR A 273 -5.53 9.37 -5.35
C THR A 273 -5.05 8.10 -6.02
N GLY A 274 -5.75 6.96 -5.82
CA GLY A 274 -5.45 5.72 -6.52
C GLY A 274 -5.61 5.82 -8.05
N LEU A 275 -6.69 6.44 -8.52
CA LEU A 275 -6.94 6.66 -9.95
C LEU A 275 -5.93 7.62 -10.59
N TRP A 276 -5.49 8.65 -9.86
CA TRP A 276 -4.41 9.55 -10.29
C TRP A 276 -3.09 8.80 -10.49
N GLN A 277 -2.73 7.92 -9.56
CA GLN A 277 -1.51 7.10 -9.69
C GLN A 277 -1.58 6.16 -10.90
N ALA A 278 -2.76 5.63 -11.25
CA ALA A 278 -2.95 4.86 -12.47
C ALA A 278 -2.75 5.75 -13.72
N ALA A 279 -3.37 6.93 -13.75
CA ALA A 279 -3.22 7.87 -14.86
C ALA A 279 -1.77 8.34 -15.08
N LEU A 280 -0.98 8.52 -14.02
CA LEU A 280 0.45 8.84 -14.12
C LEU A 280 1.27 7.72 -14.75
N LYS A 281 0.91 6.46 -14.51
CA LYS A 281 1.57 5.29 -15.12
C LYS A 281 1.19 5.13 -16.59
N ASP A 282 -0.06 5.44 -16.92
CA ASP A 282 -0.60 5.33 -18.28
C ASP A 282 -0.24 6.54 -19.16
N ALA A 283 0.21 7.65 -18.57
CA ALA A 283 0.63 8.82 -19.32
C ALA A 283 1.91 8.52 -20.11
N PRO A 284 1.97 8.83 -21.42
CA PRO A 284 3.20 8.74 -22.17
C PRO A 284 4.28 9.61 -21.51
N ALA A 285 5.53 9.17 -21.57
CA ALA A 285 6.67 9.92 -21.05
C ALA A 285 6.58 11.37 -21.54
N PRO A 286 6.75 12.37 -20.66
CA PRO A 286 6.66 13.76 -21.08
C PRO A 286 7.65 13.97 -22.22
N ALA A 287 7.16 14.46 -23.37
CA ALA A 287 8.04 14.93 -24.42
C ALA A 287 9.08 15.87 -23.78
N PRO A 288 10.37 15.77 -24.17
CA PRO A 288 11.40 16.66 -23.63
C PRO A 288 10.88 18.09 -23.78
N ARG A 289 10.82 18.82 -22.66
CA ARG A 289 10.45 20.24 -22.68
C ARG A 289 11.40 20.90 -23.67
N GLN A 290 10.90 21.34 -24.81
CA GLN A 290 11.56 22.42 -25.54
C GLN A 290 11.66 23.55 -24.52
N ALA A 291 12.91 23.95 -24.23
CA ALA A 291 13.17 25.07 -23.36
C ALA A 291 12.30 26.22 -23.86
N ALA A 292 11.37 26.66 -23.02
CA ALA A 292 10.64 27.89 -23.29
C ALA A 292 11.70 28.98 -23.43
N VAL A 293 11.88 29.46 -24.66
CA VAL A 293 12.65 30.64 -24.97
C VAL A 293 12.08 31.74 -24.08
N ARG A 294 12.89 32.24 -23.14
CA ARG A 294 12.55 33.46 -22.39
C ARG A 294 12.24 34.54 -23.42
N PRO A 295 11.09 35.23 -23.35
CA PRO A 295 10.90 36.41 -24.17
C PRO A 295 11.97 37.44 -23.76
N PRO A 296 12.65 38.10 -24.72
CA PRO A 296 13.59 39.14 -24.41
C PRO A 296 12.86 40.33 -23.77
N ALA A 297 13.55 41.00 -22.86
CA ALA A 297 13.10 42.25 -22.27
C ALA A 297 12.80 43.28 -23.37
N SER A 298 11.70 43.99 -23.17
CA SER A 298 11.24 45.14 -23.95
C SER A 298 12.38 46.12 -24.28
N ALA A 299 12.61 46.33 -25.57
CA ALA A 299 13.29 47.51 -26.11
C ALA A 299 12.25 48.39 -26.81
N GLU A 300 12.38 49.69 -26.58
CA GLU A 300 11.60 50.80 -27.15
C GLU A 300 11.67 50.87 -28.69
N PRO A 301 10.75 51.60 -29.35
CA PRO A 301 10.47 51.45 -30.78
C PRO A 301 11.46 52.19 -31.70
N ALA A 302 11.52 51.66 -32.94
CA ALA A 302 12.44 51.99 -34.02
C ALA A 302 12.05 53.21 -34.88
N ALA A 303 13.08 53.79 -35.53
CA ALA A 303 13.12 54.34 -36.90
C ALA A 303 14.62 54.45 -37.26
N ASP A 304 15.15 54.19 -38.45
CA ASP A 304 14.64 54.40 -39.80
C ASP A 304 15.53 53.60 -40.80
N ARG A 305 14.89 52.99 -41.81
CA ARG A 305 15.15 52.98 -43.28
C ARG A 305 16.59 53.24 -43.80
N ASP A 306 17.12 52.66 -44.87
CA ASP A 306 16.59 52.02 -46.08
C ASP A 306 17.76 51.35 -46.87
N SER A 307 17.42 50.65 -47.97
CA SER A 307 18.25 50.27 -49.15
C SER A 307 18.93 48.87 -49.24
N VAL A 308 18.14 47.89 -49.74
CA VAL A 308 18.28 47.00 -50.94
C VAL A 308 19.54 47.22 -51.83
N PRO A 309 20.17 46.26 -52.61
CA PRO A 309 19.66 45.03 -53.28
C PRO A 309 20.53 43.72 -53.22
N PRO A 310 20.10 42.64 -53.93
CA PRO A 310 20.53 41.26 -53.71
C PRO A 310 21.48 40.65 -54.78
N ASN A 311 21.85 39.39 -54.51
CA ASN A 311 22.38 38.34 -55.39
C ASN A 311 23.86 38.39 -55.83
N GLY A 312 24.58 37.31 -55.51
CA GLY A 312 25.86 36.96 -56.12
C GLY A 312 26.44 35.69 -55.50
N ALA A 313 26.72 34.70 -56.33
CA ALA A 313 27.00 33.31 -55.96
C ALA A 313 28.43 33.04 -55.43
N ILE A 314 28.49 32.00 -54.59
CA ILE A 314 29.55 31.01 -54.26
C ILE A 314 30.97 31.23 -54.82
N ALA A 315 31.97 31.24 -53.93
CA ALA A 315 33.31 30.66 -54.13
C ALA A 315 33.95 30.26 -52.77
N PRO A 316 34.86 29.26 -52.72
CA PRO A 316 35.20 28.50 -51.51
C PRO A 316 36.40 29.09 -50.73
N PRO A 317 36.57 28.83 -49.43
CA PRO A 317 37.75 29.25 -48.70
C PRO A 317 38.87 28.19 -48.66
N ASP A 318 40.06 28.69 -48.96
CA ASP A 318 41.40 28.10 -48.83
C ASP A 318 41.80 27.86 -47.35
N PRO A 319 42.77 26.98 -47.05
CA PRO A 319 42.98 26.36 -45.75
C PRO A 319 43.82 27.23 -44.80
N ARG A 320 43.51 27.18 -43.51
CA ARG A 320 44.36 27.68 -42.42
C ARG A 320 44.98 26.50 -41.64
N PRO A 321 46.21 26.64 -41.12
CA PRO A 321 46.98 25.52 -40.58
C PRO A 321 46.45 25.04 -39.23
N PRO A 322 46.72 23.78 -38.85
CA PRO A 322 46.17 23.18 -37.64
C PRO A 322 46.81 23.77 -36.38
N VAL A 323 45.97 24.27 -35.49
CA VAL A 323 46.35 24.57 -34.10
C VAL A 323 46.45 23.24 -33.37
N SER A 324 47.66 22.91 -32.91
CA SER A 324 47.96 21.77 -32.06
C SER A 324 47.24 21.92 -30.71
N THR A 325 46.20 21.13 -30.50
CA THR A 325 45.59 20.89 -29.18
C THR A 325 46.51 19.96 -28.38
N PRO A 326 46.88 20.27 -27.12
CA PRO A 326 47.63 19.35 -26.29
C PRO A 326 46.86 18.03 -26.12
N LEU A 327 47.51 16.91 -26.41
CA LEU A 327 46.98 15.58 -26.13
C LEU A 327 46.73 15.49 -24.60
N VAL A 328 45.47 15.37 -24.19
CA VAL A 328 45.13 14.95 -22.83
C VAL A 328 45.76 13.56 -22.63
N PRO A 329 46.60 13.34 -21.60
CA PRO A 329 47.16 12.03 -21.34
C PRO A 329 46.02 11.02 -21.18
N ALA A 330 46.14 9.85 -21.80
CA ALA A 330 45.21 8.76 -21.58
C ALA A 330 45.07 8.51 -20.06
N PRO A 331 43.85 8.35 -19.53
CA PRO A 331 43.69 8.03 -18.12
C PRO A 331 44.50 6.77 -17.80
N PRO A 332 45.17 6.72 -16.64
CA PRO A 332 45.95 5.55 -16.26
C PRO A 332 45.05 4.30 -16.29
N PRO A 333 45.59 3.12 -16.60
CA PRO A 333 44.81 1.88 -16.62
C PRO A 333 44.07 1.74 -15.28
N GLN A 334 42.74 1.68 -15.33
CA GLN A 334 41.92 1.57 -14.13
C GLN A 334 42.25 0.24 -13.45
N ALA A 335 42.71 0.30 -12.20
CA ALA A 335 42.90 -0.89 -11.39
C ALA A 335 41.59 -1.68 -11.31
N PRO A 336 41.64 -3.03 -11.32
CA PRO A 336 40.44 -3.84 -11.29
C PRO A 336 39.62 -3.53 -10.03
N ALA A 337 38.30 -3.34 -10.20
CA ALA A 337 37.38 -3.18 -9.10
C ALA A 337 37.34 -4.49 -8.29
N VAL A 338 37.43 -4.40 -6.96
CA VAL A 338 37.34 -5.56 -6.05
C VAL A 338 36.35 -5.26 -4.94
N PHE A 339 35.26 -6.03 -4.89
CA PHE A 339 34.27 -5.96 -3.83
C PHE A 339 34.53 -7.04 -2.77
N ARG A 340 34.36 -6.70 -1.49
CA ARG A 340 34.47 -7.63 -0.35
C ARG A 340 33.12 -7.78 0.31
N ALA A 341 32.76 -9.01 0.69
CA ALA A 341 31.46 -9.33 1.30
C ALA A 341 31.15 -8.47 2.53
N GLU A 342 32.15 -8.26 3.39
CA GLU A 342 32.05 -7.46 4.63
C GLU A 342 31.87 -5.97 4.35
N ARG A 343 32.16 -5.53 3.13
CA ARG A 343 32.11 -4.12 2.71
C ARG A 343 30.92 -3.79 1.82
N LEU A 344 30.12 -4.78 1.41
CA LEU A 344 28.84 -4.52 0.78
C LEU A 344 27.91 -3.79 1.76
N GLY A 345 27.09 -2.87 1.24
CA GLY A 345 26.18 -2.05 2.04
C GLY A 345 26.85 -0.99 2.90
N SER A 346 26.09 -0.49 3.88
CA SER A 346 26.47 0.65 4.72
C SER A 346 27.46 0.29 5.83
N ALA A 347 28.60 0.98 5.88
CA ALA A 347 29.54 0.90 6.98
C ALA A 347 28.96 1.41 8.31
N GLU A 348 28.07 2.41 8.24
CA GLU A 348 27.37 2.93 9.41
C GLU A 348 26.41 1.90 9.99
N PHE A 349 25.70 1.15 9.12
CA PHE A 349 24.86 0.04 9.57
C PHE A 349 25.67 -0.98 10.37
N ARG A 350 26.83 -1.39 9.83
CA ARG A 350 27.71 -2.36 10.49
C ARG A 350 28.16 -1.90 11.88
N ARG A 351 28.59 -0.64 11.97
CA ARG A 351 29.04 -0.04 13.24
C ARG A 351 27.90 0.04 14.25
N ASP A 352 26.76 0.58 13.85
CA ASP A 352 25.66 0.87 14.76
C ASP A 352 24.97 -0.42 15.25
N HIS A 353 24.82 -1.42 14.38
CA HIS A 353 24.26 -2.73 14.74
C HIS A 353 25.31 -3.74 15.21
N ARG A 354 26.59 -3.39 15.24
CA ARG A 354 27.72 -4.26 15.65
C ARG A 354 27.78 -5.58 14.87
N VAL A 355 27.59 -5.50 13.55
CA VAL A 355 27.63 -6.66 12.66
C VAL A 355 28.86 -6.61 11.75
N ARG A 356 29.43 -7.76 11.42
CA ARG A 356 30.58 -7.88 10.50
C ARG A 356 30.20 -7.66 9.04
N ALA A 357 28.94 -7.89 8.68
CA ALA A 357 28.39 -7.73 7.34
C ALA A 357 26.96 -7.20 7.43
N THR A 358 26.49 -6.49 6.40
CA THR A 358 25.14 -5.91 6.34
C THR A 358 24.09 -6.94 5.92
N TYR A 359 24.04 -8.07 6.64
CA TYR A 359 23.15 -9.20 6.40
C TYR A 359 22.37 -9.54 7.67
N LEU A 360 21.05 -9.69 7.52
CA LEU A 360 20.13 -9.96 8.61
C LEU A 360 19.29 -11.21 8.32
N ALA A 361 18.95 -11.96 9.36
CA ALA A 361 17.89 -12.98 9.31
C ALA A 361 16.60 -12.39 9.91
N GLY A 362 15.58 -12.22 9.06
CA GLY A 362 14.28 -11.68 9.44
C GLY A 362 13.52 -12.60 10.38
N SER A 363 12.59 -12.04 11.14
CA SER A 363 11.78 -12.86 12.02
C SER A 363 10.79 -13.73 11.23
N MET A 364 10.47 -14.90 11.79
CA MET A 364 9.52 -15.84 11.22
C MET A 364 8.54 -16.28 12.31
N TYR A 365 7.25 -16.29 11.97
CA TYR A 365 6.12 -16.49 12.89
C TYR A 365 6.27 -17.72 13.78
N LYS A 366 5.67 -17.71 14.98
CA LYS A 366 5.64 -18.83 15.94
C LYS A 366 7.02 -19.34 16.40
N GLY A 367 8.02 -18.47 16.44
CA GLY A 367 9.37 -18.84 16.86
C GLY A 367 10.12 -19.72 15.86
N ILE A 368 9.68 -19.76 14.58
CA ILE A 368 10.45 -20.38 13.50
C ILE A 368 11.83 -19.71 13.40
N SER A 369 11.87 -18.38 13.53
CA SER A 369 13.12 -17.70 13.87
C SER A 369 13.35 -17.88 15.37
N SER A 370 14.02 -18.97 15.71
CA SER A 370 14.16 -19.47 17.07
C SER A 370 15.25 -18.74 17.85
N ALA A 371 15.31 -18.95 19.17
CA ALA A 371 16.44 -18.49 19.97
C ALA A 371 17.79 -19.06 19.49
N GLU A 372 17.81 -20.31 19.01
CA GLU A 372 19.02 -20.93 18.47
C GLU A 372 19.50 -20.24 17.20
N LEU A 373 18.57 -19.90 16.31
CA LEU A 373 18.88 -19.18 15.08
C LEU A 373 19.48 -17.81 15.38
N VAL A 374 18.88 -17.08 16.30
CA VAL A 374 19.36 -15.75 16.73
C VAL A 374 20.75 -15.85 17.38
N LEU A 375 20.98 -16.85 18.23
CA LEU A 375 22.29 -17.09 18.86
C LEU A 375 23.36 -17.44 17.84
N ARG A 376 23.04 -18.29 16.85
CA ARG A 376 23.96 -18.66 15.76
C ARG A 376 24.36 -17.45 14.93
N MET A 377 23.38 -16.63 14.53
CA MET A 377 23.63 -15.37 13.82
C MET A 377 24.52 -14.42 14.65
N GLY A 378 24.19 -14.20 15.92
CA GLY A 378 24.94 -13.32 16.81
C GLY A 378 26.39 -13.78 17.04
N ARG A 379 26.63 -15.09 17.20
CA ARG A 379 27.98 -15.69 17.31
C ARG A 379 28.81 -15.47 16.05
N ALA A 380 28.17 -15.48 14.89
CA ALA A 380 28.81 -15.16 13.62
C ALA A 380 28.96 -13.66 13.37
N GLY A 381 28.60 -12.78 14.32
CA GLY A 381 28.64 -11.33 14.12
C GLY A 381 27.60 -10.81 13.11
N LEU A 382 26.48 -11.51 12.97
CA LEU A 382 25.35 -11.13 12.13
C LEU A 382 24.10 -10.89 13.00
N LEU A 383 23.08 -10.24 12.46
CA LEU A 383 21.87 -9.91 13.22
C LEU A 383 20.69 -10.81 12.84
N GLY A 384 20.08 -11.46 13.83
CA GLY A 384 18.83 -12.21 13.68
C GLY A 384 17.75 -11.71 14.62
N PHE A 385 16.48 -11.82 14.22
CA PHE A 385 15.34 -11.41 15.04
C PHE A 385 14.53 -12.60 15.55
N LEU A 386 14.34 -12.69 16.86
CA LEU A 386 13.43 -13.68 17.45
C LEU A 386 12.01 -13.48 16.92
N GLY A 387 11.40 -14.56 16.43
CA GLY A 387 10.02 -14.60 15.93
C GLY A 387 8.97 -14.58 17.03
N THR A 388 8.70 -13.41 17.60
CA THR A 388 7.75 -13.24 18.72
C THR A 388 6.28 -13.39 18.31
N GLY A 389 5.95 -13.11 17.04
CA GLY A 389 4.60 -13.22 16.51
C GLY A 389 3.96 -14.58 16.81
N GLY A 390 2.80 -14.59 17.44
CA GLY A 390 2.04 -15.79 17.78
C GLY A 390 2.58 -16.62 18.97
N LEU A 391 3.70 -16.25 19.60
CA LEU A 391 4.21 -16.92 20.81
C LEU A 391 3.54 -16.41 22.10
N GLY A 392 3.42 -17.24 23.13
CA GLY A 392 2.98 -16.77 24.45
C GLY A 392 4.01 -15.82 25.09
N LEU A 393 3.56 -14.86 25.92
CA LEU A 393 4.44 -13.87 26.55
C LEU A 393 5.53 -14.53 27.40
N ASP A 394 5.21 -15.57 28.15
CA ASP A 394 6.20 -16.31 28.96
C ASP A 394 7.26 -16.99 28.11
N ARG A 395 6.88 -17.47 26.92
CA ARG A 395 7.85 -18.07 25.99
C ARG A 395 8.77 -17.01 25.43
N ILE A 396 8.22 -15.85 25.03
CA ILE A 396 8.99 -14.71 24.54
C ILE A 396 10.00 -14.27 25.62
N ALA A 397 9.55 -14.09 26.87
CA ALA A 397 10.41 -13.72 27.98
C ALA A 397 11.57 -14.72 28.18
N ARG A 398 11.26 -16.02 28.28
CA ARG A 398 12.29 -17.06 28.43
C ARG A 398 13.30 -17.09 27.28
N ASP A 399 12.84 -16.93 26.04
CA ASP A 399 13.73 -16.94 24.87
C ASP A 399 14.60 -15.68 24.84
N LEU A 400 14.07 -14.49 25.16
CA LEU A 400 14.85 -13.26 25.26
C LEU A 400 15.90 -13.34 26.38
N ASP A 401 15.54 -13.85 27.56
CA ASP A 401 16.46 -14.00 28.68
C ASP A 401 17.58 -15.00 28.36
N ARG A 402 17.24 -16.10 27.66
CA ARG A 402 18.23 -17.05 27.14
C ARG A 402 19.19 -16.38 26.17
N ILE A 403 18.67 -15.66 25.17
CA ILE A 403 19.49 -15.00 24.15
C ILE A 403 20.40 -13.96 24.80
N ALA A 404 19.87 -13.12 25.70
CA ALA A 404 20.66 -12.08 26.36
C ALA A 404 21.81 -12.68 27.17
N ARG A 405 21.55 -13.76 27.91
CA ARG A 405 22.53 -14.43 28.77
C ARG A 405 23.61 -15.17 27.97
N GLU A 406 23.26 -15.83 26.87
CA GLU A 406 24.20 -16.61 26.05
C GLU A 406 24.96 -15.78 24.99
N SER A 407 24.38 -14.68 24.50
CA SER A 407 25.03 -13.78 23.53
C SER A 407 26.18 -13.01 24.15
N GLY A 408 26.05 -12.59 25.42
CA GLY A 408 26.93 -11.61 26.05
C GLY A 408 26.63 -10.17 25.58
N PRO A 409 27.26 -9.16 26.19
CA PRO A 409 26.89 -7.74 26.00
C PRO A 409 27.18 -7.19 24.60
N ASP A 410 28.16 -7.78 23.90
CA ASP A 410 28.68 -7.22 22.65
C ASP A 410 28.11 -7.85 21.38
N ARG A 411 27.47 -9.02 21.48
CA ARG A 411 26.93 -9.69 20.30
C ARG A 411 25.59 -9.09 19.85
N PRO A 412 25.38 -8.97 18.53
CA PRO A 412 24.14 -8.46 17.97
C PRO A 412 23.03 -9.51 18.07
N TYR A 413 21.86 -9.09 18.54
CA TYR A 413 20.61 -9.84 18.43
C TYR A 413 19.43 -8.87 18.44
N GLY A 414 18.27 -9.32 17.96
CA GLY A 414 17.05 -8.56 17.98
C GLY A 414 15.81 -9.38 18.25
N ALA A 415 14.69 -8.69 18.37
CA ALA A 415 13.37 -9.28 18.51
C ALA A 415 12.37 -8.62 17.57
N ASN A 416 11.38 -9.38 17.13
CA ASN A 416 10.26 -8.83 16.38
C ASN A 416 9.26 -8.13 17.31
N LEU A 417 8.71 -7.01 16.85
CA LEU A 417 7.47 -6.43 17.33
C LEU A 417 6.46 -6.50 16.19
N LEU A 418 5.47 -7.37 16.32
CA LEU A 418 4.41 -7.54 15.34
C LEU A 418 3.24 -6.60 15.66
N HIS A 419 2.82 -5.78 14.70
CA HIS A 419 1.63 -4.96 14.86
C HIS A 419 0.39 -5.85 15.02
N THR A 420 -0.38 -5.62 16.08
CA THR A 420 -1.58 -6.41 16.36
C THR A 420 -2.78 -5.47 16.57
N PRO A 421 -3.40 -4.92 15.51
CA PRO A 421 -4.45 -3.89 15.64
C PRO A 421 -5.64 -4.31 16.52
N ALA A 422 -5.99 -5.59 16.49
CA ALA A 422 -7.08 -6.17 17.27
C ALA A 422 -6.72 -6.39 18.76
N ASP A 423 -5.43 -6.36 19.11
CA ASP A 423 -4.95 -6.57 20.47
C ASP A 423 -3.76 -5.63 20.79
N PRO A 424 -4.02 -4.33 20.98
CA PRO A 424 -2.97 -3.35 21.33
C PRO A 424 -2.31 -3.63 22.68
N VAL A 425 -3.03 -4.29 23.61
CA VAL A 425 -2.51 -4.65 24.94
C VAL A 425 -1.38 -5.66 24.82
N ARG A 426 -1.54 -6.66 23.95
CA ARG A 426 -0.49 -7.62 23.66
C ARG A 426 0.70 -7.00 22.94
N GLU A 427 0.47 -6.12 21.96
CA GLU A 427 1.55 -5.37 21.31
C GLU A 427 2.37 -4.60 22.35
N ASP A 428 1.70 -3.94 23.28
CA ASP A 428 2.30 -3.21 24.40
C ASP A 428 3.09 -4.12 25.36
N ALA A 429 2.56 -5.30 25.66
CA ALA A 429 3.23 -6.28 26.51
C ALA A 429 4.53 -6.82 25.88
N VAL A 430 4.52 -7.12 24.57
CA VAL A 430 5.73 -7.52 23.83
C VAL A 430 6.73 -6.37 23.75
N ALA A 431 6.27 -5.15 23.45
CA ALA A 431 7.11 -3.95 23.49
C ALA A 431 7.80 -3.78 24.86
N SER A 432 7.05 -3.98 25.95
CA SER A 432 7.60 -3.90 27.31
C SER A 432 8.64 -4.98 27.59
N LEU A 433 8.45 -6.21 27.11
CA LEU A 433 9.46 -7.28 27.21
C LEU A 433 10.74 -6.91 26.45
N CYS A 434 10.63 -6.39 25.22
CA CYS A 434 11.80 -5.94 24.46
C CYS A 434 12.59 -4.84 25.21
N VAL A 435 11.88 -3.91 25.86
CA VAL A 435 12.51 -2.86 26.66
C VAL A 435 13.21 -3.45 27.88
N ARG A 436 12.51 -4.23 28.70
CA ARG A 436 13.05 -4.80 29.95
C ARG A 436 14.20 -5.77 29.73
N SER A 437 14.14 -6.60 28.71
CA SER A 437 15.21 -7.56 28.39
C SER A 437 16.41 -6.93 27.67
N GLY A 438 16.46 -5.59 27.53
CA GLY A 438 17.62 -4.89 26.97
C GLY A 438 17.84 -5.13 25.47
N VAL A 439 16.80 -5.52 24.73
CA VAL A 439 16.89 -5.77 23.28
C VAL A 439 17.28 -4.45 22.58
N ARG A 440 18.42 -4.44 21.89
CA ARG A 440 18.94 -3.22 21.23
C ARG A 440 18.37 -2.98 19.84
N SER A 441 18.02 -4.04 19.12
CA SER A 441 17.48 -3.96 17.76
C SER A 441 16.10 -4.62 17.70
N VAL A 442 15.10 -3.87 17.26
CA VAL A 442 13.72 -4.36 17.10
C VAL A 442 13.32 -4.29 15.63
N GLU A 443 12.85 -5.41 15.11
CA GLU A 443 12.21 -5.47 13.78
C GLU A 443 10.72 -5.16 13.95
N ALA A 444 10.26 -4.03 13.42
CA ALA A 444 8.86 -3.65 13.42
C ALA A 444 8.19 -4.16 12.14
N ALA A 445 7.24 -5.09 12.26
CA ALA A 445 6.57 -5.73 11.13
C ALA A 445 5.04 -5.61 11.20
N GLY A 446 4.38 -5.53 10.04
CA GLY A 446 2.90 -5.48 9.94
C GLY A 446 2.27 -4.13 10.29
N PHE A 447 3.06 -3.10 10.59
CA PHE A 447 2.55 -1.78 10.96
C PHE A 447 1.91 -1.06 9.77
N THR A 448 0.72 -0.52 9.98
CA THR A 448 0.02 0.38 9.03
C THR A 448 -0.03 1.82 9.53
N ARG A 449 0.30 2.04 10.81
CA ARG A 449 0.38 3.34 11.49
C ARG A 449 1.39 3.26 12.64
N ILE A 450 1.86 4.40 13.12
CA ILE A 450 2.73 4.48 14.31
C ILE A 450 1.89 4.31 15.58
N THR A 451 2.34 3.46 16.50
CA THR A 451 1.64 3.15 17.77
C THR A 451 2.44 3.62 18.99
N PRO A 452 1.79 3.84 20.15
CA PRO A 452 2.48 4.13 21.40
C PRO A 452 3.51 3.06 21.79
N ALA A 453 3.19 1.78 21.62
CA ALA A 453 4.10 0.66 21.93
C ALA A 453 5.40 0.74 21.12
N LEU A 454 5.31 1.03 19.82
CA LEU A 454 6.46 1.20 18.94
C LEU A 454 7.30 2.43 19.32
N VAL A 455 6.67 3.58 19.59
CA VAL A 455 7.36 4.81 20.02
C VAL A 455 8.08 4.59 21.35
N ARG A 456 7.44 3.93 22.32
CA ARG A 456 8.06 3.57 23.60
C ARG A 456 9.28 2.69 23.40
N VAL A 457 9.20 1.65 22.56
CA VAL A 457 10.36 0.79 22.25
C VAL A 457 11.52 1.58 21.69
N ARG A 458 11.27 2.46 20.71
CA ARG A 458 12.31 3.26 20.05
C ARG A 458 13.02 4.21 21.03
N PHE A 459 12.26 4.87 21.91
CA PHE A 459 12.73 6.04 22.65
C PHE A 459 12.93 5.83 24.16
N SER A 460 12.49 4.71 24.76
CA SER A 460 12.85 4.41 26.15
C SER A 460 14.38 4.24 26.30
N GLY A 461 15.02 5.03 27.14
CA GLY A 461 16.47 5.13 27.29
C GLY A 461 17.16 6.02 26.24
N ALA A 462 16.40 6.81 25.48
CA ALA A 462 16.96 7.84 24.60
C ALA A 462 17.62 8.94 25.43
N ARG A 463 18.75 9.44 24.95
CA ARG A 463 19.58 10.43 25.65
C ARG A 463 20.35 11.29 24.67
N GLN A 464 20.92 12.38 25.15
CA GLN A 464 21.96 13.09 24.40
C GLN A 464 23.34 12.45 24.63
N ASP A 465 24.17 12.35 23.59
CA ASP A 465 25.57 11.98 23.75
C ASP A 465 26.43 13.15 24.28
N ALA A 466 27.74 12.92 24.45
CA ALA A 466 28.67 13.94 24.97
C ALA A 466 28.74 15.22 24.11
N ASP A 467 28.37 15.14 22.83
CA ASP A 467 28.32 16.25 21.89
C ASP A 467 26.92 16.90 21.82
N GLY A 468 25.99 16.52 22.72
CA GLY A 468 24.60 16.98 22.74
C GLY A 468 23.74 16.41 21.61
N ARG A 469 24.19 15.36 20.91
CA ARG A 469 23.44 14.76 19.80
C ARG A 469 22.39 13.79 20.34
N PRO A 470 21.14 13.84 19.83
CA PRO A 470 20.10 12.91 20.27
C PRO A 470 20.43 11.48 19.79
N VAL A 471 20.43 10.54 20.72
CA VAL A 471 20.62 9.11 20.47
C VAL A 471 19.37 8.36 20.91
N PRO A 472 18.75 7.53 20.04
CA PRO A 472 17.58 6.76 20.42
C PRO A 472 17.97 5.67 21.44
N GLY A 473 17.01 5.24 22.25
CA GLY A 473 17.25 4.16 23.21
C GLY A 473 17.52 2.82 22.54
N ARG A 474 16.87 2.56 21.40
CA ARG A 474 16.99 1.31 20.63
C ARG A 474 16.97 1.57 19.13
N HIS A 475 17.52 0.64 18.36
CA HIS A 475 17.36 0.60 16.90
C HIS A 475 16.03 -0.03 16.53
N VAL A 476 15.28 0.64 15.64
CA VAL A 476 14.07 0.08 15.03
C VAL A 476 14.33 -0.08 13.55
N ILE A 477 14.20 -1.31 13.07
CA ILE A 477 14.22 -1.65 11.65
C ILE A 477 12.78 -1.88 11.20
N ALA A 478 12.21 -0.94 10.46
CA ALA A 478 10.83 -0.99 10.03
C ALA A 478 10.71 -1.73 8.70
N LYS A 479 10.01 -2.86 8.71
CA LYS A 479 9.74 -3.64 7.50
C LYS A 479 8.51 -3.09 6.80
N VAL A 480 8.70 -2.55 5.59
CA VAL A 480 7.70 -1.79 4.85
C VAL A 480 7.65 -2.23 3.40
N SER A 481 6.45 -2.32 2.83
CA SER A 481 6.24 -2.58 1.39
C SER A 481 5.55 -1.42 0.69
N ARG A 482 5.02 -0.44 1.45
CA ARG A 482 4.23 0.68 0.94
C ARG A 482 4.85 2.05 1.23
N PRO A 483 4.85 2.99 0.26
CA PRO A 483 5.40 4.33 0.45
C PRO A 483 4.76 5.13 1.60
N GLU A 484 3.45 5.02 1.81
CA GLU A 484 2.75 5.76 2.86
C GLU A 484 3.17 5.29 4.27
N VAL A 485 3.40 3.99 4.45
CA VAL A 485 3.90 3.43 5.71
C VAL A 485 5.36 3.84 5.92
N ALA A 486 6.19 3.73 4.87
CA ALA A 486 7.58 4.17 4.93
C ALA A 486 7.70 5.65 5.34
N ARG A 487 6.85 6.53 4.81
CA ARG A 487 6.80 7.94 5.19
C ARG A 487 6.53 8.13 6.67
N ALA A 488 5.58 7.38 7.23
CA ALA A 488 5.25 7.46 8.66
C ALA A 488 6.43 7.05 9.56
N PHE A 489 7.24 6.08 9.14
CA PHE A 489 8.45 5.67 9.87
C PHE A 489 9.64 6.62 9.70
N LEU A 490 9.70 7.35 8.58
CA LEU A 490 10.71 8.37 8.30
C LEU A 490 10.43 9.69 9.04
N ALA A 491 9.18 9.99 9.35
CA ALA A 491 8.82 11.14 10.16
C ALA A 491 9.22 10.95 11.64
N PRO A 492 9.34 12.03 12.42
CA PRO A 492 9.43 11.94 13.88
C PRO A 492 8.18 11.31 14.49
N ALA A 493 8.26 10.89 15.75
CA ALA A 493 7.10 10.32 16.44
C ALA A 493 5.95 11.35 16.49
N PRO A 494 4.70 10.96 16.16
CA PRO A 494 3.58 11.89 16.18
C PRO A 494 3.42 12.54 17.56
N THR A 495 3.29 13.88 17.59
CA THR A 495 3.15 14.68 18.82
C THR A 495 2.11 14.10 19.78
N ALA A 496 0.92 13.77 19.29
CA ALA A 496 -0.15 13.18 20.11
C ALA A 496 0.23 11.84 20.77
N VAL A 497 1.04 11.02 20.11
CA VAL A 497 1.53 9.75 20.68
C VAL A 497 2.60 10.03 21.75
N VAL A 498 3.50 10.98 21.50
CA VAL A 498 4.54 11.38 22.45
C VAL A 498 3.94 12.03 23.69
N ASP A 499 2.99 12.96 23.54
CA ASP A 499 2.29 13.62 24.65
C ASP A 499 1.56 12.60 25.53
N ARG A 500 0.87 11.64 24.91
CA ARG A 500 0.21 10.56 25.63
C ARG A 500 1.20 9.73 26.45
N LEU A 501 2.30 9.30 25.83
CA LEU A 501 3.32 8.50 26.53
C LEU A 501 3.97 9.31 27.66
N LEU A 502 4.18 10.61 27.49
CA LEU A 502 4.70 11.47 28.54
C LEU A 502 3.72 11.57 29.73
N ALA A 503 2.43 11.77 29.45
CA ALA A 503 1.39 11.87 30.48
C ALA A 503 1.19 10.55 31.25
N GLU A 504 1.30 9.42 30.55
CA GLU A 504 1.18 8.07 31.12
C GLU A 504 2.48 7.58 31.79
N GLY A 505 3.56 8.39 31.80
CA GLY A 505 4.88 8.01 32.34
C GLY A 505 5.61 6.95 31.51
N GLY A 506 5.17 6.70 30.28
CA GLY A 506 5.80 5.81 29.31
C GLY A 506 7.04 6.37 28.63
N LEU A 507 7.28 7.69 28.71
CA LEU A 507 8.53 8.36 28.34
C LEU A 507 8.83 9.48 29.34
N THR A 508 10.12 9.74 29.59
CA THR A 508 10.58 10.92 30.33
C THR A 508 10.51 12.19 29.45
N PRO A 509 10.57 13.40 30.04
CA PRO A 509 10.63 14.64 29.25
C PRO A 509 11.81 14.70 28.25
N GLU A 510 12.98 14.18 28.65
CA GLU A 510 14.16 14.12 27.76
C GLU A 510 13.91 13.18 26.57
N GLU A 511 13.40 11.98 26.84
CA GLU A 511 13.07 10.99 25.81
C GLU A 511 12.00 11.50 24.85
N ALA A 512 10.96 12.16 25.38
CA ALA A 512 9.89 12.78 24.60
C ALA A 512 10.43 13.92 23.70
N GLY A 513 11.37 14.72 24.20
CA GLY A 513 12.05 15.74 23.40
C GLY A 513 12.85 15.14 22.24
N ILE A 514 13.51 14.00 22.45
CA ILE A 514 14.24 13.27 21.41
C ILE A 514 13.28 12.62 20.40
N ALA A 515 12.16 12.05 20.88
CA ALA A 515 11.16 11.39 20.04
C ALA A 515 10.55 12.31 18.97
N ARG A 516 10.46 13.62 19.26
CA ARG A 516 9.98 14.65 18.34
C ARG A 516 10.99 15.09 17.28
N ARG A 517 12.25 14.68 17.42
CA ARG A 517 13.37 15.13 16.58
C ARG A 517 13.98 14.04 15.72
N LEU A 518 13.89 12.79 16.16
CA LEU A 518 14.45 11.64 15.45
C LEU A 518 13.36 10.87 14.71
N PRO A 519 13.69 10.22 13.58
CA PRO A 519 12.74 9.37 12.88
C PRO A 519 12.34 8.19 13.77
N VAL A 520 11.08 7.75 13.63
CA VAL A 520 10.57 6.57 14.35
C VAL A 520 11.43 5.34 14.04
N SER A 521 11.98 5.24 12.84
CA SER A 521 12.94 4.20 12.46
C SER A 521 14.21 4.80 11.84
N GLY A 522 15.37 4.30 12.28
CA GLY A 522 16.67 4.64 11.68
C GLY A 522 17.00 3.80 10.44
N ASP A 523 16.18 2.78 10.16
CA ASP A 523 16.49 1.72 9.21
C ASP A 523 15.18 1.19 8.62
N LEU A 524 14.91 1.48 7.35
CA LEU A 524 13.79 0.85 6.63
C LEU A 524 14.27 -0.44 5.97
N CYS A 525 13.46 -1.49 6.01
CA CYS A 525 13.67 -2.70 5.23
C CYS A 525 12.53 -2.82 4.21
N VAL A 526 12.85 -2.62 2.93
CA VAL A 526 11.86 -2.72 1.85
C VAL A 526 11.56 -4.18 1.59
N GLU A 527 10.39 -4.64 2.02
CA GLU A 527 9.92 -5.99 1.79
C GLU A 527 9.17 -6.07 0.46
N SER A 528 9.79 -6.72 -0.51
CA SER A 528 9.20 -7.08 -1.80
C SER A 528 8.43 -8.41 -1.66
N ASP A 529 8.26 -9.14 -2.76
CA ASP A 529 7.62 -10.44 -2.71
C ASP A 529 8.39 -11.42 -1.80
N SER A 530 7.71 -11.87 -0.74
CA SER A 530 8.29 -12.63 0.37
C SER A 530 7.36 -13.76 0.82
N GLY A 531 7.91 -14.71 1.60
CA GLY A 531 7.11 -15.76 2.23
C GLY A 531 6.26 -15.21 3.38
N GLY A 532 5.04 -15.74 3.55
CA GLY A 532 4.10 -15.21 4.54
C GLY A 532 3.37 -13.98 4.01
N HIS A 533 3.09 -12.99 4.87
CA HIS A 533 2.40 -11.77 4.45
C HIS A 533 3.24 -10.96 3.46
N THR A 534 2.67 -10.68 2.30
CA THR A 534 3.29 -9.86 1.26
C THR A 534 2.21 -9.27 0.36
N ASP A 535 2.50 -8.14 -0.27
CA ASP A 535 1.68 -7.52 -1.30
C ASP A 535 2.15 -7.88 -2.73
N GLY A 536 3.14 -8.76 -2.87
CA GLY A 536 3.70 -9.16 -4.16
C GLY A 536 4.55 -8.06 -4.80
N GLY A 537 5.11 -7.16 -3.98
CA GLY A 537 5.95 -6.06 -4.43
C GLY A 537 7.17 -6.50 -5.24
N VAL A 538 7.58 -5.68 -6.21
CA VAL A 538 8.77 -5.94 -7.05
C VAL A 538 9.95 -5.09 -6.56
N ALA A 539 11.05 -5.74 -6.15
CA ALA A 539 12.23 -5.06 -5.59
C ALA A 539 12.80 -3.97 -6.50
N LEU A 540 12.86 -4.23 -7.82
CA LEU A 540 13.35 -3.28 -8.82
C LEU A 540 12.56 -1.95 -8.84
N ALA A 541 11.29 -1.99 -8.45
CA ALA A 541 10.43 -0.80 -8.41
C ALA A 541 10.36 -0.19 -6.99
N LEU A 542 10.20 -1.03 -5.97
CA LEU A 542 9.98 -0.58 -4.60
C LEU A 542 11.22 0.03 -3.98
N LEU A 543 12.38 -0.63 -4.09
CA LEU A 543 13.60 -0.20 -3.40
C LEU A 543 14.06 1.21 -3.82
N PRO A 544 14.17 1.54 -5.13
CA PRO A 544 14.52 2.91 -5.55
C PRO A 544 13.47 3.95 -5.15
N THR A 545 12.19 3.56 -5.10
CA THR A 545 11.10 4.45 -4.71
C THR A 545 11.20 4.83 -3.24
N ILE A 546 11.42 3.85 -2.36
CA ILE A 546 11.58 4.10 -0.92
C ILE A 546 12.90 4.82 -0.63
N ALA A 547 13.98 4.52 -1.36
CA ALA A 547 15.25 5.25 -1.22
C ALA A 547 15.10 6.74 -1.50
N ARG A 548 14.41 7.11 -2.59
CA ARG A 548 14.10 8.52 -2.92
C ARG A 548 13.18 9.17 -1.89
N LEU A 549 12.20 8.42 -1.37
CA LEU A 549 11.33 8.91 -0.30
C LEU A 549 12.14 9.20 0.98
N ARG A 550 13.08 8.32 1.35
CA ARG A 550 14.01 8.53 2.45
C ARG A 550 14.83 9.79 2.25
N ASP A 551 15.42 9.98 1.07
CA ASP A 551 16.26 11.17 0.78
C ASP A 551 15.47 12.47 0.99
N ARG A 552 14.22 12.52 0.51
CA ARG A 552 13.32 13.66 0.71
C ARG A 552 12.99 13.89 2.19
N ALA A 553 12.61 12.84 2.91
CA ALA A 553 12.24 12.95 4.32
C ALA A 553 13.42 13.35 5.21
N CYS A 554 14.62 12.83 4.95
CA CYS A 554 15.83 13.23 5.66
C CYS A 554 16.17 14.71 5.43
N ALA A 555 15.99 15.21 4.20
CA ALA A 555 16.19 16.62 3.88
C ALA A 555 15.12 17.52 4.54
N GLU A 556 13.85 17.10 4.48
CA GLU A 556 12.71 17.81 5.08
C GLU A 556 12.86 18.00 6.60
N HIS A 557 13.27 16.94 7.30
CA HIS A 557 13.43 16.98 8.75
C HIS A 557 14.83 17.36 9.23
N GLY A 558 15.77 17.62 8.31
CA GLY A 558 17.14 18.02 8.65
C GLY A 558 17.91 16.99 9.48
N TYR A 559 17.67 15.69 9.25
CA TYR A 559 18.34 14.64 10.01
C TYR A 559 19.85 14.63 9.73
N ARG A 560 20.66 14.67 10.80
CA ARG A 560 22.12 14.56 10.69
C ARG A 560 22.57 13.16 10.29
N GLN A 561 21.90 12.13 10.78
CA GLN A 561 22.15 10.74 10.37
C GLN A 561 21.16 10.35 9.28
N ARG A 562 21.68 9.82 8.17
CA ARG A 562 20.87 9.31 7.08
C ARG A 562 20.15 8.04 7.53
N VAL A 563 18.83 8.02 7.50
CA VAL A 563 18.04 6.79 7.66
C VAL A 563 18.47 5.80 6.57
N ARG A 564 18.75 4.55 6.92
CA ARG A 564 19.23 3.54 5.96
C ARG A 564 18.06 2.78 5.35
N VAL A 565 18.23 2.28 4.12
CA VAL A 565 17.20 1.54 3.39
C VAL A 565 17.80 0.22 2.92
N GLY A 566 17.39 -0.88 3.55
CA GLY A 566 17.72 -2.24 3.13
C GLY A 566 16.64 -2.90 2.30
N ALA A 567 16.90 -4.14 1.88
CA ALA A 567 16.02 -4.91 1.02
C ALA A 567 15.70 -6.30 1.61
N ALA A 568 14.48 -6.77 1.38
CA ALA A 568 13.99 -8.12 1.68
C ALA A 568 13.03 -8.60 0.59
N GLY A 569 12.77 -9.92 0.57
CA GLY A 569 11.93 -10.56 -0.44
C GLY A 569 12.72 -10.96 -1.69
N GLY A 570 12.56 -12.19 -2.15
CA GLY A 570 13.27 -12.72 -3.32
C GLY A 570 14.78 -12.98 -3.15
N LEU A 571 15.37 -12.73 -1.97
CA LEU A 571 16.82 -12.80 -1.74
C LEU A 571 17.30 -14.23 -1.44
N GLY A 572 17.28 -15.09 -2.47
CA GLY A 572 17.70 -16.49 -2.39
C GLY A 572 19.03 -16.82 -3.07
N THR A 573 19.64 -15.88 -3.80
CA THR A 573 20.87 -16.16 -4.56
C THR A 573 21.84 -14.98 -4.51
N PRO A 574 23.14 -15.21 -4.78
CA PRO A 574 24.11 -14.13 -4.96
C PRO A 574 23.71 -13.04 -5.95
N GLU A 575 23.05 -13.41 -7.06
CA GLU A 575 22.59 -12.48 -8.09
C GLU A 575 21.52 -11.53 -7.53
N ALA A 576 20.54 -12.08 -6.81
CA ALA A 576 19.49 -11.27 -6.19
C ALA A 576 20.06 -10.31 -5.14
N VAL A 577 21.01 -10.77 -4.33
CA VAL A 577 21.71 -9.94 -3.33
C VAL A 577 22.57 -8.86 -4.00
N ALA A 578 23.33 -9.20 -5.03
CA ALA A 578 24.13 -8.23 -5.80
C ALA A 578 23.23 -7.17 -6.46
N ALA A 579 22.09 -7.57 -7.01
CA ALA A 579 21.15 -6.66 -7.67
C ALA A 579 20.60 -5.61 -6.71
N VAL A 580 20.17 -5.99 -5.49
CA VAL A 580 19.64 -5.00 -4.53
C VAL A 580 20.71 -4.07 -3.98
N PHE A 581 21.96 -4.53 -3.82
CA PHE A 581 23.08 -3.63 -3.50
C PHE A 581 23.34 -2.64 -4.63
N LEU A 582 23.27 -3.08 -5.90
CA LEU A 582 23.39 -2.19 -7.06
C LEU A 582 22.26 -1.14 -7.11
N LEU A 583 21.06 -1.50 -6.65
CA LEU A 583 19.93 -0.58 -6.50
C LEU A 583 20.07 0.38 -5.31
N GLY A 584 21.12 0.24 -4.49
CA GLY A 584 21.42 1.13 -3.37
C GLY A 584 20.94 0.63 -2.01
N ALA A 585 20.70 -0.66 -1.82
CA ALA A 585 20.41 -1.22 -0.51
C ALA A 585 21.58 -1.02 0.47
N ASP A 586 21.30 -0.49 1.66
CA ASP A 586 22.27 -0.32 2.74
C ASP A 586 22.53 -1.65 3.48
N PHE A 587 21.58 -2.59 3.45
CA PHE A 587 21.68 -3.94 4.03
C PHE A 587 20.67 -4.90 3.36
N VAL A 588 20.82 -6.20 3.58
CA VAL A 588 19.89 -7.23 3.09
C VAL A 588 19.33 -8.07 4.23
N LEU A 589 18.08 -8.50 4.10
CA LEU A 589 17.39 -9.35 5.05
C LEU A 589 16.78 -10.56 4.33
N THR A 590 17.08 -11.75 4.84
CA THR A 590 16.55 -13.01 4.30
C THR A 590 15.56 -13.65 5.26
N GLY A 591 14.61 -14.42 4.72
CA GLY A 591 13.57 -15.11 5.47
C GLY A 591 13.47 -16.57 5.07
N SER A 592 12.85 -16.83 3.90
CA SER A 592 12.56 -18.20 3.44
C SER A 592 13.76 -19.14 3.53
N VAL A 593 14.93 -18.75 3.00
CA VAL A 593 16.15 -19.59 3.04
C VAL A 593 16.55 -20.00 4.46
N ASN A 594 16.35 -19.13 5.46
CA ASN A 594 16.70 -19.40 6.85
C ASN A 594 15.73 -20.37 7.52
N GLN A 595 14.52 -20.55 6.99
CA GLN A 595 13.58 -21.55 7.52
C GLN A 595 14.05 -22.99 7.23
N CYS A 596 14.84 -23.18 6.17
CA CYS A 596 15.44 -24.47 5.81
C CYS A 596 16.86 -24.58 6.39
N SER A 597 16.98 -24.35 7.69
CA SER A 597 18.23 -24.48 8.45
C SER A 597 18.06 -25.39 9.67
N PRO A 598 19.14 -25.95 10.22
CA PRO A 598 19.08 -26.69 11.50
C PRO A 598 18.52 -25.86 12.64
N GLU A 599 18.85 -24.58 12.71
CA GLU A 599 18.48 -23.69 13.82
C GLU A 599 17.01 -23.23 13.77
N ALA A 600 16.35 -23.29 12.61
CA ALA A 600 14.96 -22.88 12.47
C ALA A 600 14.04 -23.75 13.34
N GLY A 601 13.15 -23.09 14.10
CA GLY A 601 12.20 -23.71 15.02
C GLY A 601 10.98 -24.30 14.31
N THR A 602 11.19 -25.15 13.32
CA THR A 602 10.14 -25.89 12.60
C THR A 602 10.51 -27.37 12.52
N ALA A 603 9.54 -28.25 12.25
CA ALA A 603 9.79 -29.68 12.15
C ALA A 603 10.74 -30.06 11.01
N GLU A 604 11.48 -31.17 11.18
CA GLU A 604 12.38 -31.71 10.15
C GLU A 604 11.66 -31.96 8.84
N ALA A 605 10.46 -32.57 8.89
CA ALA A 605 9.63 -32.81 7.69
C ALA A 605 9.35 -31.54 6.87
N VAL A 606 9.21 -30.37 7.52
CA VAL A 606 9.08 -29.08 6.83
C VAL A 606 10.40 -28.69 6.17
N LYS A 607 11.54 -28.89 6.83
CA LYS A 607 12.87 -28.61 6.29
C LYS A 607 13.21 -29.51 5.11
N GLU A 608 12.89 -30.80 5.17
CA GLU A 608 12.97 -31.73 4.03
C GLU A 608 12.17 -31.21 2.84
N LEU A 609 10.91 -30.83 3.07
CA LEU A 609 10.02 -30.34 2.03
C LEU A 609 10.55 -29.03 1.42
N LEU A 610 11.03 -28.09 2.24
CA LEU A 610 11.64 -26.83 1.80
C LEU A 610 12.90 -27.05 0.96
N ALA A 611 13.73 -28.04 1.31
CA ALA A 611 14.95 -28.37 0.58
C ALA A 611 14.69 -28.89 -0.85
N GLY A 612 13.51 -29.46 -1.10
CA GLY A 612 13.08 -30.01 -2.39
C GLY A 612 12.23 -29.08 -3.27
N LEU A 613 12.07 -27.81 -2.89
CA LEU A 613 11.29 -26.84 -3.66
C LEU A 613 12.07 -26.29 -4.87
N ASP A 614 11.35 -26.02 -5.95
CA ASP A 614 11.79 -25.18 -7.05
C ASP A 614 11.10 -23.80 -6.97
N VAL A 615 11.52 -22.85 -7.82
CA VAL A 615 11.09 -21.44 -7.81
C VAL A 615 9.57 -21.27 -7.88
N GLN A 616 8.89 -22.15 -8.63
CA GLN A 616 7.44 -22.11 -8.84
C GLN A 616 6.63 -22.94 -7.84
N ASP A 617 7.26 -23.48 -6.80
CA ASP A 617 6.59 -24.35 -5.81
C ASP A 617 5.96 -23.59 -4.64
N THR A 618 5.72 -22.29 -4.82
CA THR A 618 5.00 -21.42 -3.88
C THR A 618 3.79 -20.76 -4.58
N THR A 619 2.82 -20.32 -3.79
CA THR A 619 1.61 -19.65 -4.28
C THR A 619 0.97 -18.78 -3.20
N TYR A 620 0.02 -17.94 -3.59
CA TYR A 620 -0.72 -17.12 -2.64
C TYR A 620 -1.99 -17.83 -2.15
N ALA A 621 -2.15 -17.94 -0.84
CA ALA A 621 -3.35 -18.42 -0.17
C ALA A 621 -3.96 -17.30 0.69
N PRO A 622 -5.25 -17.38 1.07
CA PRO A 622 -5.82 -16.50 2.08
C PRO A 622 -5.01 -16.51 3.37
N ALA A 623 -4.93 -15.38 4.05
CA ALA A 623 -4.39 -15.26 5.40
C ALA A 623 -5.46 -15.67 6.43
N GLY A 624 -5.04 -16.31 7.52
CA GLY A 624 -5.97 -16.67 8.60
C GLY A 624 -6.34 -15.47 9.48
N ASP A 625 -5.42 -14.52 9.61
CA ASP A 625 -5.67 -13.16 10.10
C ASP A 625 -6.18 -12.28 8.96
N MET A 626 -7.10 -11.37 9.26
CA MET A 626 -7.78 -10.55 8.24
C MET A 626 -8.43 -11.39 7.11
N PHE A 627 -8.82 -12.63 7.41
CA PHE A 627 -9.42 -13.58 6.47
C PHE A 627 -10.62 -12.96 5.76
N GLU A 628 -11.50 -12.29 6.51
CA GLU A 628 -12.70 -11.65 6.02
C GLU A 628 -12.41 -10.48 5.06
N LEU A 629 -11.23 -9.85 5.17
CA LEU A 629 -10.78 -8.76 4.31
C LEU A 629 -10.07 -9.26 3.04
N GLY A 630 -9.87 -10.58 2.90
CA GLY A 630 -9.19 -11.16 1.76
C GLY A 630 -7.69 -10.93 1.73
N ALA A 631 -7.07 -10.72 2.89
CA ALA A 631 -5.61 -10.71 3.01
C ALA A 631 -5.03 -12.02 2.50
N ARG A 632 -3.80 -11.98 1.97
CA ARG A 632 -3.13 -13.14 1.39
C ARG A 632 -1.73 -13.30 1.98
N VAL A 633 -1.29 -14.56 2.00
CA VAL A 633 0.06 -14.97 2.35
C VAL A 633 0.64 -15.83 1.24
N GLN A 634 1.94 -15.74 1.03
CA GLN A 634 2.68 -16.65 0.14
C GLN A 634 3.15 -17.89 0.92
N VAL A 635 2.79 -19.06 0.39
CA VAL A 635 2.96 -20.36 1.03
C VAL A 635 3.46 -21.41 0.06
N VAL A 636 4.03 -22.49 0.59
CA VAL A 636 4.40 -23.65 -0.21
C VAL A 636 3.16 -24.32 -0.80
N ARG A 637 3.24 -24.73 -2.07
CA ARG A 637 2.18 -25.49 -2.77
C ARG A 637 2.56 -26.93 -3.09
N LYS A 638 3.85 -27.25 -3.16
CA LYS A 638 4.33 -28.61 -3.46
C LYS A 638 4.35 -29.44 -2.18
N GLY A 639 3.82 -30.66 -2.24
CA GLY A 639 3.78 -31.58 -1.11
C GLY A 639 2.76 -31.24 -0.01
N THR A 640 1.91 -30.23 -0.21
CA THR A 640 0.79 -29.85 0.66
C THR A 640 -0.42 -29.40 -0.17
N LEU A 641 -1.63 -29.62 0.33
CA LEU A 641 -2.88 -29.13 -0.27
C LEU A 641 -3.44 -27.91 0.47
N PHE A 642 -2.73 -27.40 1.48
CA PHE A 642 -3.16 -26.23 2.25
C PHE A 642 -3.60 -25.05 1.37
N PRO A 643 -2.85 -24.61 0.33
CA PRO A 643 -3.26 -23.44 -0.45
C PRO A 643 -4.58 -23.67 -1.18
N ALA A 644 -4.80 -24.87 -1.73
CA ALA A 644 -6.05 -25.21 -2.41
C ALA A 644 -7.23 -25.22 -1.41
N ARG A 645 -7.04 -25.85 -0.25
CA ARG A 645 -8.04 -25.92 0.83
C ARG A 645 -8.37 -24.55 1.41
N ALA A 646 -7.37 -23.73 1.69
CA ALA A 646 -7.54 -22.36 2.17
C ALA A 646 -8.30 -21.48 1.17
N ASN A 647 -7.99 -21.57 -0.13
CA ASN A 647 -8.73 -20.88 -1.17
C ASN A 647 -10.19 -21.35 -1.27
N LYS A 648 -10.44 -22.67 -1.14
CA LYS A 648 -11.81 -23.22 -1.10
C LYS A 648 -12.60 -22.66 0.09
N LEU A 649 -12.03 -22.65 1.29
CA LEU A 649 -12.67 -22.05 2.47
C LEU A 649 -13.03 -20.58 2.25
N TYR A 650 -12.13 -19.79 1.66
CA TYR A 650 -12.40 -18.39 1.38
C TYR A 650 -13.47 -18.18 0.29
N GLN A 651 -13.49 -19.03 -0.74
CA GLN A 651 -14.55 -19.00 -1.75
C GLN A 651 -15.92 -19.29 -1.13
N LEU A 652 -16.02 -20.31 -0.29
CA LEU A 652 -17.25 -20.65 0.41
C LEU A 652 -17.70 -19.51 1.34
N TYR A 653 -16.78 -18.92 2.10
CA TYR A 653 -17.08 -17.75 2.93
C TYR A 653 -17.63 -16.57 2.13
N ARG A 654 -17.15 -16.37 0.89
CA ARG A 654 -17.65 -15.31 0.01
C ARG A 654 -19.02 -15.62 -0.60
N GLN A 655 -19.33 -16.89 -0.81
CA GLN A 655 -20.56 -17.33 -1.47
C GLN A 655 -21.74 -17.47 -0.50
N HIS A 656 -21.47 -17.85 0.76
CA HIS A 656 -22.50 -18.14 1.75
C HIS A 656 -22.49 -17.13 2.91
N GLY A 657 -23.65 -16.96 3.54
CA GLY A 657 -23.88 -16.13 4.73
C GLY A 657 -23.71 -16.88 6.05
N ALA A 658 -23.75 -18.21 6.04
CA ALA A 658 -23.69 -19.05 7.23
C ALA A 658 -23.14 -20.46 6.91
N LEU A 659 -22.73 -21.21 7.95
CA LEU A 659 -22.31 -22.61 7.80
C LEU A 659 -23.49 -23.51 7.40
N GLU A 660 -24.68 -23.16 7.84
CA GLU A 660 -25.94 -23.88 7.59
C GLU A 660 -26.38 -23.82 6.12
N GLU A 661 -25.87 -22.88 5.33
CA GLU A 661 -26.18 -22.74 3.91
C GLU A 661 -25.33 -23.66 3.02
N LEU A 662 -24.33 -24.35 3.59
CA LEU A 662 -23.49 -25.28 2.85
C LEU A 662 -24.24 -26.59 2.58
N ASP A 663 -24.22 -27.06 1.33
CA ASP A 663 -24.79 -28.35 0.98
C ASP A 663 -24.03 -29.50 1.67
N ASP A 664 -24.73 -30.62 1.93
CA ASP A 664 -24.18 -31.77 2.65
C ASP A 664 -22.87 -32.31 2.06
N ARG A 665 -22.73 -32.28 0.73
CA ARG A 665 -21.53 -32.78 0.06
C ARG A 665 -20.35 -31.85 0.33
N THR A 666 -20.54 -30.55 0.18
CA THR A 666 -19.52 -29.54 0.50
C THR A 666 -19.15 -29.61 1.98
N ARG A 667 -20.13 -29.71 2.86
CA ARG A 667 -19.95 -29.79 4.30
C ARG A 667 -19.11 -31.01 4.70
N ARG A 668 -19.50 -32.22 4.28
CA ARG A 668 -18.72 -33.46 4.53
C ARG A 668 -17.29 -33.37 3.99
N SER A 669 -17.14 -32.78 2.80
CA SER A 669 -15.81 -32.57 2.22
C SER A 669 -14.92 -31.68 3.08
N LEU A 670 -15.46 -30.64 3.75
CA LEU A 670 -14.67 -29.81 4.66
C LEU A 670 -14.29 -30.58 5.94
N GLU A 671 -15.23 -31.33 6.50
CA GLU A 671 -15.02 -32.14 7.70
C GLU A 671 -13.94 -33.20 7.49
N GLU A 672 -13.94 -33.87 6.34
CA GLU A 672 -12.95 -34.89 6.00
C GLU A 672 -11.59 -34.29 5.61
N GLN A 673 -11.59 -33.26 4.74
CA GLN A 673 -10.35 -32.82 4.09
C GLN A 673 -9.66 -31.67 4.81
N CYS A 674 -10.40 -30.81 5.51
CA CYS A 674 -9.83 -29.65 6.20
C CYS A 674 -9.80 -29.87 7.71
N PHE A 675 -10.93 -30.21 8.31
CA PHE A 675 -11.06 -30.21 9.77
C PHE A 675 -10.65 -31.53 10.43
N GLY A 676 -10.78 -32.63 9.70
CA GLY A 676 -10.62 -33.99 10.23
C GLY A 676 -11.65 -34.35 11.31
N ARG A 677 -12.75 -33.60 11.40
CA ARG A 677 -13.81 -33.73 12.41
C ARG A 677 -15.07 -32.94 12.00
N PRO A 678 -16.24 -33.21 12.62
CA PRO A 678 -17.46 -32.44 12.39
C PRO A 678 -17.29 -30.94 12.63
N VAL A 679 -17.97 -30.11 11.84
CA VAL A 679 -17.94 -28.65 11.96
C VAL A 679 -18.41 -28.19 13.35
N GLU A 680 -19.38 -28.86 13.96
CA GLU A 680 -19.86 -28.53 15.31
C GLU A 680 -18.76 -28.72 16.36
N ASP A 681 -17.87 -29.70 16.18
CA ASP A 681 -16.76 -29.93 17.10
C ASP A 681 -15.72 -28.83 16.99
N VAL A 682 -15.44 -28.39 15.76
CA VAL A 682 -14.57 -27.22 15.50
C VAL A 682 -15.17 -25.97 16.14
N TRP A 683 -16.49 -25.77 16.02
CA TRP A 683 -17.15 -24.63 16.64
C TRP A 683 -17.09 -24.71 18.17
N ARG A 684 -17.40 -25.86 18.78
CA ARG A 684 -17.31 -26.05 20.25
C ARG A 684 -15.92 -25.77 20.80
N GLU A 685 -14.87 -26.23 20.11
CA GLU A 685 -13.49 -25.92 20.48
C GLU A 685 -13.19 -24.42 20.37
N THR A 686 -13.63 -23.79 19.28
CA THR A 686 -13.44 -22.36 19.01
C THR A 686 -14.17 -21.50 20.04
N GLU A 687 -15.42 -21.84 20.35
CA GLU A 687 -16.24 -21.18 21.37
C GLU A 687 -15.59 -21.26 22.76
N ALA A 688 -15.16 -22.45 23.17
CA ALA A 688 -14.48 -22.63 24.45
C ALA A 688 -13.16 -21.84 24.54
N HIS A 689 -12.43 -21.72 23.42
CA HIS A 689 -11.23 -20.89 23.37
C HIS A 689 -11.56 -19.40 23.49
N LEU A 690 -12.48 -18.89 22.67
CA LEU A 690 -12.86 -17.47 22.65
C LEU A 690 -13.49 -17.01 23.96
N ALA A 691 -14.25 -17.87 24.64
CA ALA A 691 -14.79 -17.57 25.97
C ALA A 691 -13.71 -17.19 26.99
N ARG A 692 -12.47 -17.70 26.83
CA ARG A 692 -11.33 -17.38 27.70
C ARG A 692 -10.46 -16.24 27.17
N THR A 693 -10.32 -16.11 25.85
CA THR A 693 -9.30 -15.24 25.24
C THR A 693 -9.84 -13.99 24.56
N ALA A 694 -11.08 -14.02 24.08
CA ALA A 694 -11.73 -12.94 23.35
C ALA A 694 -13.28 -13.02 23.46
N PRO A 695 -13.88 -12.78 24.65
CA PRO A 695 -15.32 -12.89 24.86
C PRO A 695 -16.15 -12.00 23.93
N GLU A 696 -15.60 -10.87 23.50
CA GLU A 696 -16.23 -9.95 22.54
C GLU A 696 -16.39 -10.56 21.15
N GLU A 697 -15.41 -11.35 20.69
CA GLU A 697 -15.49 -12.07 19.43
C GLU A 697 -16.54 -13.19 19.48
N LEU A 698 -16.65 -13.86 20.64
CA LEU A 698 -17.70 -14.85 20.88
C LEU A 698 -19.10 -14.20 20.86
N ALA A 699 -19.27 -13.06 21.54
CA ALA A 699 -20.52 -12.30 21.52
C ALA A 699 -20.87 -11.78 20.10
N ARG A 700 -19.87 -11.48 19.27
CA ARG A 700 -20.06 -11.14 17.85
C ARG A 700 -20.51 -12.36 17.04
N ALA A 701 -19.92 -13.52 17.28
CA ALA A 701 -20.29 -14.76 16.62
C ALA A 701 -21.73 -15.19 16.93
N GLY A 702 -22.21 -14.99 18.16
CA GLY A 702 -23.60 -15.24 18.53
C GLY A 702 -24.62 -14.34 17.82
N ARG A 703 -24.20 -13.17 17.32
CA ARG A 703 -25.05 -12.21 16.58
C ARG A 703 -24.91 -12.30 15.06
N SER A 704 -23.91 -13.02 14.56
CA SER A 704 -23.57 -13.08 13.13
C SER A 704 -23.12 -14.49 12.74
N ALA A 705 -24.02 -15.23 12.08
CA ALA A 705 -23.72 -16.55 11.54
C ALA A 705 -22.54 -16.52 10.55
N ARG A 706 -22.40 -15.42 9.79
CA ARG A 706 -21.27 -15.18 8.89
C ARG A 706 -19.95 -15.06 9.64
N HIS A 707 -19.96 -14.37 10.78
CA HIS A 707 -18.77 -14.24 11.62
C HIS A 707 -18.37 -15.58 12.23
N ARG A 708 -19.35 -16.33 12.73
CA ARG A 708 -19.15 -17.71 13.21
C ARG A 708 -18.52 -18.61 12.14
N MET A 709 -19.03 -18.54 10.91
CA MET A 709 -18.46 -19.26 9.77
C MET A 709 -16.99 -18.89 9.54
N ALA A 710 -16.64 -17.60 9.58
CA ALA A 710 -15.25 -17.16 9.47
C ALA A 710 -14.37 -17.73 10.58
N LEU A 711 -14.83 -17.72 11.83
CA LEU A 711 -14.08 -18.26 12.97
C LEU A 711 -13.81 -19.77 12.83
N VAL A 712 -14.81 -20.56 12.41
CA VAL A 712 -14.64 -21.99 12.12
C VAL A 712 -13.64 -22.21 10.99
N PHE A 713 -13.70 -21.41 9.92
CA PHE A 713 -12.73 -21.55 8.82
C PHE A 713 -11.33 -21.15 9.24
N ARG A 714 -11.19 -20.09 10.04
CA ARG A 714 -9.91 -19.62 10.61
C ARG A 714 -9.25 -20.65 11.51
N TRP A 715 -10.02 -21.52 12.17
CA TRP A 715 -9.47 -22.65 12.93
C TRP A 715 -8.54 -23.51 12.08
N TYR A 716 -8.89 -23.77 10.81
CA TYR A 716 -8.06 -24.58 9.90
C TYR A 716 -6.66 -24.00 9.71
N PHE A 717 -6.53 -22.67 9.57
CA PHE A 717 -5.23 -22.00 9.40
C PHE A 717 -4.34 -22.17 10.64
N VAL A 718 -4.95 -22.00 11.83
CA VAL A 718 -4.24 -22.21 13.09
C VAL A 718 -3.83 -23.67 13.27
N HIS A 719 -4.71 -24.61 12.89
CA HIS A 719 -4.45 -26.05 12.92
C HIS A 719 -3.32 -26.44 11.96
N SER A 720 -3.40 -26.02 10.70
CA SER A 720 -2.40 -26.25 9.65
C SER A 720 -1.01 -25.72 10.02
N THR A 721 -0.94 -24.56 10.66
CA THR A 721 0.32 -24.04 11.20
C THR A 721 0.85 -24.93 12.33
N ARG A 722 0.00 -25.37 13.26
CA ARG A 722 0.41 -26.28 14.35
C ARG A 722 0.92 -27.61 13.79
N LEU A 723 0.26 -28.19 12.80
CA LEU A 723 0.68 -29.44 12.16
C LEU A 723 2.08 -29.32 11.55
N ALA A 724 2.36 -28.24 10.81
CA ALA A 724 3.66 -27.98 10.24
C ALA A 724 4.76 -27.81 11.32
N MET A 725 4.44 -27.15 12.43
CA MET A 725 5.39 -26.97 13.54
C MET A 725 5.74 -28.28 14.26
N HIS A 726 4.77 -29.20 14.40
CA HIS A 726 5.00 -30.50 15.05
C HIS A 726 5.54 -31.57 14.09
N GLY A 727 5.32 -31.41 12.78
CA GLY A 727 5.80 -32.37 11.79
C GLY A 727 5.00 -33.66 11.74
N THR A 728 3.69 -33.63 12.02
CA THR A 728 2.75 -34.77 11.92
C THR A 728 2.68 -35.37 10.50
N PRO A 729 3.39 -36.48 10.20
CA PRO A 729 3.60 -36.94 8.82
C PRO A 729 2.31 -37.26 8.07
N GLU A 730 1.32 -37.85 8.76
CA GLU A 730 0.03 -38.24 8.21
C GLU A 730 -0.82 -37.03 7.78
N GLN A 731 -0.44 -35.84 8.25
CA GLN A 731 -1.14 -34.58 8.01
C GLN A 731 -0.31 -33.58 7.21
N GLN A 732 0.78 -34.02 6.54
CA GLN A 732 1.61 -33.15 5.69
C GLN A 732 0.79 -32.41 4.62
N VAL A 733 -0.25 -33.05 4.09
CA VAL A 733 -1.20 -32.43 3.14
C VAL A 733 -1.90 -31.18 3.67
N ASN A 734 -1.89 -30.95 4.98
CA ASN A 734 -2.49 -29.80 5.65
C ASN A 734 -1.46 -28.76 6.12
N TYR A 735 -0.17 -28.96 5.90
CA TYR A 735 0.85 -28.03 6.39
C TYR A 735 0.70 -26.65 5.74
N GLN A 736 0.58 -25.63 6.60
CA GLN A 736 0.78 -24.24 6.20
C GLN A 736 2.24 -23.85 6.43
N ILE A 737 2.98 -23.64 5.35
CA ILE A 737 4.40 -23.26 5.40
C ILE A 737 4.56 -21.94 4.65
N HIS A 738 4.86 -20.87 5.38
CA HIS A 738 5.11 -19.54 4.80
C HIS A 738 6.47 -19.53 4.09
N CYS A 739 6.47 -19.44 2.76
CA CYS A 739 7.69 -19.52 1.97
C CYS A 739 7.48 -18.82 0.63
N GLY A 740 8.49 -18.12 0.13
CA GLY A 740 8.48 -17.47 -1.18
C GLY A 740 9.48 -18.11 -2.16
N PRO A 741 9.53 -17.62 -3.41
CA PRO A 741 10.35 -18.20 -4.49
C PRO A 741 11.86 -18.18 -4.21
N ALA A 742 12.32 -17.35 -3.26
CA ALA A 742 13.71 -17.31 -2.80
C ALA A 742 14.24 -18.67 -2.35
N MET A 743 13.40 -19.53 -1.75
CA MET A 743 13.82 -20.88 -1.35
C MET A 743 14.17 -21.74 -2.56
N GLY A 744 13.30 -21.77 -3.57
CA GLY A 744 13.53 -22.54 -4.80
C GLY A 744 14.77 -22.04 -5.54
N ALA A 745 14.95 -20.72 -5.61
CA ALA A 745 16.14 -20.13 -6.22
C ALA A 745 17.43 -20.53 -5.47
N PHE A 746 17.40 -20.50 -4.13
CA PHE A 746 18.52 -20.96 -3.31
C PHE A 746 18.81 -22.45 -3.53
N ASN A 747 17.79 -23.31 -3.56
CA ASN A 747 17.93 -24.74 -3.83
C ASN A 747 18.63 -25.00 -5.17
N ARG A 748 18.26 -24.27 -6.22
CA ARG A 748 18.93 -24.37 -7.53
C ARG A 748 20.39 -23.90 -7.46
N TYR A 749 20.65 -22.82 -6.73
CA TYR A 749 21.99 -22.27 -6.58
C TYR A 749 22.94 -23.21 -5.82
N VAL A 750 22.44 -23.94 -4.81
CA VAL A 750 23.26 -24.86 -4.01
C VAL A 750 23.24 -26.30 -4.50
N ALA A 751 22.54 -26.59 -5.60
CA ALA A 751 22.47 -27.92 -6.19
C ALA A 751 23.88 -28.46 -6.52
N GLY A 752 24.15 -29.70 -6.14
CA GLY A 752 25.46 -30.34 -6.31
C GLY A 752 26.53 -29.92 -5.30
N SER A 753 26.20 -29.10 -4.31
CA SER A 753 27.09 -28.77 -3.18
C SER A 753 26.63 -29.46 -1.89
N GLU A 754 27.45 -29.40 -0.84
CA GLU A 754 27.08 -29.89 0.51
C GLU A 754 25.82 -29.21 1.08
N LEU A 755 25.54 -27.98 0.65
CA LEU A 755 24.36 -27.21 1.08
C LEU A 755 23.07 -27.71 0.40
N ALA A 756 23.13 -28.67 -0.52
CA ALA A 756 21.94 -29.37 -1.00
C ALA A 756 21.19 -30.05 0.17
N ASP A 757 21.93 -30.62 1.13
CA ASP A 757 21.38 -31.16 2.38
C ASP A 757 21.06 -30.02 3.37
N TRP A 758 19.80 -29.92 3.79
CA TRP A 758 19.36 -28.89 4.73
C TRP A 758 20.09 -28.95 6.08
N ARG A 759 20.57 -30.13 6.47
CA ARG A 759 21.32 -30.33 7.72
C ARG A 759 22.66 -29.58 7.72
N ARG A 760 23.16 -29.19 6.55
CA ARG A 760 24.38 -28.38 6.37
C ARG A 760 24.11 -26.89 6.19
N ARG A 761 22.84 -26.49 6.06
CA ARG A 761 22.41 -25.10 5.76
C ARG A 761 22.36 -24.22 7.00
N HIS A 762 23.45 -24.14 7.77
CA HIS A 762 23.52 -23.23 8.91
C HIS A 762 23.30 -21.78 8.48
N VAL A 763 22.52 -21.01 9.25
CA VAL A 763 22.10 -19.65 8.85
C VAL A 763 23.24 -18.68 8.57
N ASP A 764 24.35 -18.79 9.30
CA ASP A 764 25.57 -18.03 9.07
C ASP A 764 26.29 -18.46 7.78
N VAL A 765 26.28 -19.76 7.47
CA VAL A 765 26.84 -20.30 6.22
C VAL A 765 26.02 -19.86 5.00
N ILE A 766 24.68 -19.86 5.11
CA ILE A 766 23.81 -19.29 4.08
C ILE A 766 24.18 -17.81 3.83
N ALA A 767 24.32 -17.03 4.90
CA ALA A 767 24.68 -15.61 4.81
C ALA A 767 26.02 -15.40 4.10
N ASP A 768 27.06 -16.14 4.51
CA ASP A 768 28.39 -16.04 3.91
C ASP A 768 28.40 -16.44 2.45
N ARG A 769 27.66 -17.50 2.10
CA ARG A 769 27.55 -17.96 0.72
C ARG A 769 26.91 -16.90 -0.18
N LEU A 770 25.81 -16.30 0.28
CA LEU A 770 25.11 -15.26 -0.46
C LEU A 770 25.94 -13.98 -0.59
N MET A 771 26.54 -13.50 0.50
CA MET A 771 27.30 -12.26 0.52
C MET A 771 28.63 -12.37 -0.25
N THR A 772 29.35 -13.49 -0.09
CA THR A 772 30.61 -13.74 -0.83
C THR A 772 30.33 -13.90 -2.32
N GLY A 773 29.31 -14.68 -2.69
CA GLY A 773 28.91 -14.82 -4.08
C GLY A 773 28.53 -13.49 -4.70
N ALA A 774 27.78 -12.63 -3.98
CA ALA A 774 27.37 -11.33 -4.47
C ALA A 774 28.59 -10.40 -4.70
N ALA A 775 29.56 -10.42 -3.79
CA ALA A 775 30.79 -9.65 -3.93
C ALA A 775 31.63 -10.12 -5.14
N SER A 776 31.75 -11.43 -5.36
CA SER A 776 32.42 -12.00 -6.54
C SER A 776 31.69 -11.59 -7.83
N LEU A 777 30.36 -11.72 -7.88
CA LEU A 777 29.59 -11.32 -9.06
C LEU A 777 29.74 -9.84 -9.39
N LEU A 778 29.67 -8.96 -8.40
CA LEU A 778 29.87 -7.52 -8.60
C LEU A 778 31.28 -7.23 -9.11
N THR A 779 32.30 -7.90 -8.57
CA THR A 779 33.69 -7.80 -9.02
C THR A 779 33.83 -8.20 -10.48
N ASP A 780 33.34 -9.39 -10.84
CA ASP A 780 33.50 -9.95 -12.18
C ASP A 780 32.74 -9.14 -13.23
N ARG A 781 31.48 -8.77 -12.93
CA ARG A 781 30.62 -8.01 -13.85
C ARG A 781 31.13 -6.59 -14.05
N THR A 782 31.57 -5.91 -12.99
CA THR A 782 32.15 -4.57 -13.10
C THR A 782 33.41 -4.60 -13.95
N ASN A 783 34.33 -5.54 -13.68
CA ASN A 783 35.55 -5.67 -14.46
C ASN A 783 35.29 -6.07 -15.92
N ALA A 784 34.27 -6.89 -16.19
CA ALA A 784 33.86 -7.21 -17.56
C ALA A 784 33.34 -5.98 -18.31
N MET A 785 32.55 -5.12 -17.65
CA MET A 785 32.08 -3.86 -18.24
C MET A 785 33.22 -2.88 -18.48
N LEU A 786 34.18 -2.76 -17.55
CA LEU A 786 35.35 -1.91 -17.72
C LEU A 786 36.21 -2.36 -18.90
N ARG A 787 36.42 -3.68 -19.07
CA ARG A 787 37.14 -4.24 -20.24
C ARG A 787 36.42 -4.04 -21.56
N ALA A 788 35.09 -3.90 -21.56
CA ALA A 788 34.34 -3.62 -22.78
C ALA A 788 34.41 -2.14 -23.21
N GLN A 789 34.90 -1.25 -22.33
CA GLN A 789 35.08 0.18 -22.60
C GLN A 789 36.52 0.55 -22.97
N SER A 790 37.49 -0.33 -22.68
CA SER A 790 38.89 -0.25 -23.10
C SER A 790 39.10 -0.88 -24.47
#